data_AF-A6QEA9-F1
#
_entry.id   AF-A6QEA9-F1
#
_cell.length_a   1.000
_cell.length_b   1.000
_cell.length_c   1.000
_cell.angle_alpha   90.00
_cell.angle_beta   90.00
_cell.angle_gamma   90.00
#
_symmetry.space_group_name_H-M   'P 1'
#
loop_
_entity.id
_entity.type
_entity.pdbx_description
1 polymer ?
#
loop_
_entity_poly.entity_id
_entity_poly.type
_entity_poly.pdbx_seq_one_letter_code
_entity_poly.pdbx_strand_id
1 'polypeptide(L)'
;MTTQLNINSVIENAKRVITPLSPISIFAARNPWEGLEADTFEDVAKWLRDVRDVDIFPNKALIESAVARGELDESVFNQLVTDMLLEHHYNIPQHYINLYIDNIKTLKDVPASYMNHSNVDVVADLLLEKSKRDMAESYHHYDVRPMSDAIIDEQGEPLSEQVNRQMIKWTKLYIDQFLSSWTMPKREQSFYHAWLHLAQHDHSFTKAQRQVIKGLPNDPEMTIESVLTHFSIDQEDYQAYVEGHLLALPGWAGMLYYRSQQHHFEQHLLTDYLAIRLVVEQLLVGDEFKSVAKDCESRSENWFKQTVASWCYYSDMPSDVLLQHDVNEIQTFIHFAATMNKNVFKNLWLIAWEMTYESQLKQKIKAGHESVAGALDVNQVNVSENDNANQPHSVLLNDTQAVDENNSELNQMGTSTKAQIAFCIDVRSEPFRRHIEAAGPFETIGIAGFFGLPIQKDAVDEQFKHDSLPVMVPPAYRIKEFADRYDMNVYRQQQQTMSSMFYTFKLMKNNVMPSLLLPELSGPFLSLSTIVNSIMPRKSRASLQKIKQKWLKKPETKLTIDREFDRTSDLPVGFTEQEQIDFALQALKLMDLTEAFAPFVVLAGHASHSHNNPHHASLECGACGGASSGFNAKLLAMICNRPNVRQGLKQSGVYIPETTVFAVAEHHTSTDTLAWVYVPDTLSSIALDAYESLNDAMPMISEHANRERLDKLPTIGRVNHPVEEAQRFASDWSEVRPEWGLAKNASFIIGRRQLTKGIDLEGRTFLHNYDWRKDKDGTLLNTIISGPALVAQWINLQYYASTVAPHFYGSGNKATQTVTSGVGVMQGNASDLMYGLSWQSVMAADRTMYHSPIRLLVVIQAPDYVVARLLANNEHFARKVSNHWLRLMSVNEEGRFKSWI
;
A
#
# COMPACT_ATOMS: atom_id res chain seq x y z
N MET A 1 44.47 12.25 8.52
CA MET A 1 43.97 10.87 8.47
C MET A 1 42.49 10.98 8.15
N THR A 2 42.11 10.96 6.88
CA THR A 2 40.71 10.70 6.51
C THR A 2 40.41 9.30 7.01
N THR A 3 39.50 9.18 7.98
CA THR A 3 38.92 7.89 8.37
C THR A 3 38.33 7.29 7.11
N GLN A 4 38.94 6.20 6.61
CA GLN A 4 38.42 5.47 5.46
C GLN A 4 36.96 5.13 5.75
N LEU A 5 36.05 5.61 4.90
CA LEU A 5 34.62 5.37 5.04
C LEU A 5 34.36 3.87 5.00
N ASN A 6 33.63 3.36 5.99
CA ASN A 6 33.28 1.95 6.04
C ASN A 6 32.22 1.64 4.97
N ILE A 7 32.54 0.81 3.98
CA ILE A 7 31.62 0.42 2.90
C ILE A 7 30.31 -0.16 3.43
N ASN A 8 30.34 -0.96 4.51
CA ASN A 8 29.09 -1.45 5.10
C ASN A 8 28.21 -0.31 5.60
N SER A 9 28.78 0.75 6.18
CA SER A 9 27.99 1.92 6.59
C SER A 9 27.36 2.65 5.41
N VAL A 10 28.08 2.75 4.29
CA VAL A 10 27.54 3.33 3.04
C VAL A 10 26.36 2.50 2.54
N ILE A 11 26.51 1.18 2.50
CA ILE A 11 25.46 0.27 2.04
C ILE A 11 24.25 0.32 2.97
N GLU A 12 24.45 0.28 4.30
CA GLU A 12 23.35 0.40 5.27
C GLU A 12 22.57 1.71 5.08
N ASN A 13 23.26 2.83 4.90
CA ASN A 13 22.60 4.11 4.64
C ASN A 13 21.89 4.14 3.28
N ALA A 14 22.50 3.55 2.25
CA ALA A 14 21.94 3.52 0.89
C ALA A 14 20.65 2.70 0.79
N LYS A 15 20.38 1.77 1.72
CA LYS A 15 19.11 1.03 1.76
C LYS A 15 17.89 1.92 1.82
N ARG A 16 18.02 3.18 2.28
CA ARG A 16 16.90 4.14 2.37
C ARG A 16 16.15 4.35 1.05
N VAL A 17 16.81 4.12 -0.10
CA VAL A 17 16.26 4.36 -1.44
C VAL A 17 15.46 3.17 -2.00
N ILE A 18 15.50 2.02 -1.32
CA ILE A 18 14.76 0.81 -1.66
C ILE A 18 13.95 0.34 -0.46
N THR A 19 13.00 -0.56 -0.68
CA THR A 19 12.13 -1.08 0.37
C THR A 19 12.27 -2.62 0.43
N PRO A 20 12.25 -3.26 1.61
CA PRO A 20 12.26 -4.72 1.67
C PRO A 20 10.97 -5.30 1.11
N LEU A 21 11.08 -6.11 0.06
CA LEU A 21 9.94 -6.68 -0.66
C LEU A 21 9.71 -8.15 -0.26
N SER A 22 8.55 -8.42 0.32
CA SER A 22 8.16 -9.79 0.69
C SER A 22 7.82 -10.63 -0.56
N PRO A 23 7.95 -11.97 -0.47
CA PRO A 23 7.51 -12.88 -1.52
C PRO A 23 6.05 -12.65 -1.89
N ILE A 24 5.72 -12.91 -3.16
CA ILE A 24 4.40 -12.60 -3.71
C ILE A 24 3.22 -13.28 -2.99
N SER A 25 3.47 -14.42 -2.33
CA SER A 25 2.48 -15.14 -1.53
C SER A 25 2.05 -14.41 -0.25
N ILE A 26 2.88 -13.49 0.24
CA ILE A 26 2.64 -12.63 1.41
C ILE A 26 2.90 -11.17 1.03
N PHE A 27 2.56 -10.83 -0.21
CA PHE A 27 2.71 -9.48 -0.73
C PHE A 27 1.80 -8.54 0.04
N ALA A 28 2.41 -7.57 0.72
CA ALA A 28 1.72 -6.55 1.49
C ALA A 28 2.07 -5.17 0.95
N ALA A 29 1.16 -4.22 1.13
CA ALA A 29 1.38 -2.85 0.72
C ALA A 29 2.57 -2.23 1.47
N ARG A 30 3.46 -1.58 0.73
CA ARG A 30 4.57 -0.79 1.27
C ARG A 30 4.69 0.53 0.52
N ASN A 31 5.07 1.58 1.25
CA ASN A 31 5.49 2.84 0.64
C ASN A 31 6.86 2.62 -0.04
N PRO A 32 6.97 2.77 -1.37
CA PRO A 32 8.26 2.64 -2.06
C PRO A 32 9.28 3.71 -1.66
N TRP A 33 8.84 4.76 -0.96
CA TRP A 33 9.65 5.90 -0.53
C TRP A 33 9.76 6.02 1.00
N GLU A 34 9.48 4.94 1.74
CA GLU A 34 9.50 4.92 3.22
C GLU A 34 10.79 5.56 3.80
N GLY A 35 11.96 5.20 3.26
CA GLY A 35 13.25 5.72 3.73
C GLY A 35 13.58 7.15 3.27
N LEU A 36 12.72 7.76 2.45
CA LEU A 36 12.91 9.10 1.88
C LEU A 36 11.94 10.14 2.46
N GLU A 37 11.05 9.74 3.38
CA GLU A 37 10.04 10.64 3.97
C GLU A 37 10.64 11.75 4.88
N ALA A 38 11.95 11.68 5.16
CA ALA A 38 12.69 12.73 5.85
C ALA A 38 12.85 14.01 5.02
N ASP A 39 12.84 13.88 3.69
CA ASP A 39 12.88 14.97 2.73
C ASP A 39 11.46 15.34 2.30
N THR A 40 11.28 16.51 1.66
CA THR A 40 9.96 16.89 1.13
C THR A 40 9.60 16.01 -0.06
N PHE A 41 8.29 15.79 -0.28
CA PHE A 41 7.83 15.05 -1.45
C PHE A 41 8.35 15.66 -2.77
N GLU A 42 8.47 16.98 -2.84
CA GLU A 42 9.00 17.70 -3.99
C GLU A 42 10.51 17.48 -4.19
N ASP A 43 11.30 17.52 -3.10
CA ASP A 43 12.73 17.24 -3.17
C ASP A 43 13.01 15.81 -3.61
N VAL A 44 12.25 14.84 -3.11
CA VAL A 44 12.36 13.44 -3.54
C VAL A 44 11.94 13.27 -5.00
N ALA A 45 10.90 13.97 -5.44
CA ALA A 45 10.48 13.94 -6.84
C ALA A 45 11.58 14.47 -7.78
N LYS A 46 12.21 15.59 -7.40
CA LYS A 46 13.34 16.17 -8.12
C LYS A 46 14.52 15.20 -8.14
N TRP A 47 14.91 14.67 -6.98
CA TRP A 47 16.03 13.75 -6.87
C TRP A 47 15.83 12.45 -7.68
N LEU A 48 14.64 11.85 -7.66
CA LEU A 48 14.33 10.66 -8.48
C LEU A 48 14.38 10.95 -9.97
N ARG A 49 13.95 12.14 -10.39
CA ARG A 49 14.09 12.61 -11.78
C ARG A 49 15.58 12.74 -12.14
N ASP A 50 16.38 13.31 -11.26
CA ASP A 50 17.80 13.57 -11.47
C ASP A 50 18.66 12.30 -11.41
N VAL A 51 18.30 11.28 -10.62
CA VAL A 51 19.08 10.04 -10.52
C VAL A 51 18.62 8.97 -11.51
N ARG A 52 17.31 8.88 -11.81
CA ARG A 52 16.71 7.74 -12.55
C ARG A 52 15.76 8.12 -13.69
N ASP A 53 15.60 9.41 -13.98
CA ASP A 53 14.57 9.91 -14.91
C ASP A 53 13.12 9.53 -14.50
N VAL A 54 12.89 9.19 -13.23
CA VAL A 54 11.58 8.77 -12.73
C VAL A 54 10.77 9.99 -12.29
N ASP A 55 9.67 10.25 -13.00
CA ASP A 55 8.72 11.29 -12.64
C ASP A 55 7.62 10.72 -11.74
N ILE A 56 7.55 11.22 -10.50
CA ILE A 56 6.53 10.81 -9.54
C ILE A 56 5.36 11.78 -9.45
N PHE A 57 5.31 12.84 -10.27
CA PHE A 57 4.13 13.69 -10.34
C PHE A 57 3.14 13.19 -11.40
N PRO A 58 1.84 13.53 -11.29
CA PRO A 58 0.88 13.23 -12.33
C PRO A 58 1.27 13.90 -13.65
N ASN A 59 1.38 13.10 -14.71
CA ASN A 59 1.67 13.61 -16.05
C ASN A 59 0.45 14.31 -16.67
N LYS A 60 0.69 14.97 -17.80
CA LYS A 60 -0.33 15.69 -18.58
C LYS A 60 -1.61 14.88 -18.81
N ALA A 61 -1.49 13.62 -19.24
CA ALA A 61 -2.66 12.80 -19.57
C ALA A 61 -3.53 12.48 -18.35
N LEU A 62 -2.90 12.28 -17.18
CA LEU A 62 -3.60 12.11 -15.90
C LEU A 62 -4.34 13.39 -15.52
N ILE A 63 -3.68 14.55 -15.62
CA ILE A 63 -4.30 15.86 -15.33
C ILE A 63 -5.48 16.14 -16.26
N GLU A 64 -5.31 15.99 -17.58
CA GLU A 64 -6.40 16.18 -18.55
C GLU A 64 -7.58 15.23 -18.28
N SER A 65 -7.29 13.97 -17.92
CA SER A 65 -8.33 13.02 -17.53
C SER A 65 -9.04 13.40 -16.23
N ALA A 66 -8.34 14.00 -15.26
CA ALA A 66 -8.93 14.43 -13.99
C ALA A 66 -9.89 15.62 -14.19
N VAL A 67 -9.46 16.60 -15.01
CA VAL A 67 -10.28 17.76 -15.39
C VAL A 67 -11.53 17.31 -16.14
N ALA A 68 -11.38 16.43 -17.14
CA ALA A 68 -12.50 15.94 -17.93
C ALA A 68 -13.56 15.18 -17.11
N ARG A 69 -13.17 14.59 -15.97
CA ARG A 69 -14.08 13.88 -15.05
C ARG A 69 -14.63 14.76 -13.94
N GLY A 70 -14.25 16.03 -13.85
CA GLY A 70 -14.62 16.92 -12.75
C GLY A 70 -13.98 16.55 -11.40
N GLU A 71 -12.89 15.78 -11.40
CA GLU A 71 -12.13 15.45 -10.20
C GLU A 71 -11.09 16.53 -9.84
N LEU A 72 -10.73 17.38 -10.80
CA LEU A 72 -9.77 18.47 -10.67
C LEU A 72 -10.41 19.78 -11.13
N ASP A 73 -10.51 20.75 -10.23
CA ASP A 73 -11.00 22.09 -10.54
C ASP A 73 -9.82 22.99 -10.92
N GLU A 74 -9.80 23.39 -12.19
CA GLU A 74 -8.76 24.25 -12.76
C GLU A 74 -8.72 25.65 -12.12
N SER A 75 -9.81 26.13 -11.53
CA SER A 75 -9.82 27.41 -10.81
C SER A 75 -8.94 27.38 -9.56
N VAL A 76 -8.86 26.24 -8.87
CA VAL A 76 -7.98 26.04 -7.70
C VAL A 76 -6.52 26.13 -8.12
N PHE A 77 -6.17 25.50 -9.24
CA PHE A 77 -4.83 25.60 -9.82
C PHE A 77 -4.46 27.06 -10.15
N ASN A 78 -5.36 27.79 -10.81
CA ASN A 78 -5.12 29.20 -11.17
C ASN A 78 -4.91 30.08 -9.93
N GLN A 79 -5.63 29.81 -8.84
CA GLN A 79 -5.45 30.53 -7.58
C GLN A 79 -4.07 30.24 -6.97
N LEU A 80 -3.65 28.98 -6.92
CA LEU A 80 -2.32 28.61 -6.40
C LEU A 80 -1.18 29.28 -7.19
N VAL A 81 -1.30 29.33 -8.52
CA VAL A 81 -0.33 30.06 -9.35
C VAL A 81 -0.34 31.56 -9.05
N THR A 82 -1.53 32.15 -8.87
CA THR A 82 -1.67 33.57 -8.52
C THR A 82 -1.00 33.87 -7.17
N ASP A 83 -1.23 33.03 -6.17
CA ASP A 83 -0.65 33.18 -4.83
C ASP A 83 0.89 33.09 -4.89
N MET A 84 1.43 32.11 -5.62
CA MET A 84 2.88 31.95 -5.83
C MET A 84 3.50 33.17 -6.54
N LEU A 85 2.82 33.75 -7.53
CA LEU A 85 3.28 34.95 -8.22
C LEU A 85 3.26 36.20 -7.33
N LEU A 86 2.37 36.27 -6.33
CA LEU A 86 2.31 37.39 -5.39
C LEU A 86 3.43 37.36 -4.35
N GLU A 87 3.98 36.18 -4.04
CA GLU A 87 5.10 36.01 -3.11
C GLU A 87 6.42 36.57 -3.67
N HIS A 88 6.56 36.64 -5.00
CA HIS A 88 7.78 37.05 -5.68
C HIS A 88 7.56 38.23 -6.63
N HIS A 89 8.33 39.31 -6.43
CA HIS A 89 8.29 40.46 -7.33
C HIS A 89 9.25 40.26 -8.52
N TYR A 90 8.73 39.86 -9.67
CA TYR A 90 9.51 39.70 -10.89
C TYR A 90 9.55 41.00 -11.71
N ASN A 91 10.75 41.43 -12.11
CA ASN A 91 10.94 42.55 -13.04
C ASN A 91 10.80 42.07 -14.51
N ILE A 92 9.64 41.51 -14.85
CA ILE A 92 9.32 40.98 -16.18
C ILE A 92 8.00 41.60 -16.61
N PRO A 93 7.86 42.08 -17.87
CA PRO A 93 6.58 42.58 -18.34
C PRO A 93 5.46 41.54 -18.17
N GLN A 94 4.36 41.93 -17.51
CA GLN A 94 3.27 41.03 -17.13
C GLN A 94 2.70 40.23 -18.30
N HIS A 95 2.73 40.79 -19.52
CA HIS A 95 2.32 40.10 -20.73
C HIS A 95 3.08 38.77 -20.95
N TYR A 96 4.40 38.77 -20.80
CA TYR A 96 5.23 37.56 -20.98
C TYR A 96 5.03 36.56 -19.84
N ILE A 97 4.83 37.05 -18.61
CA ILE A 97 4.46 36.18 -17.48
C ILE A 97 3.16 35.45 -17.81
N ASN A 98 2.10 36.17 -18.18
CA ASN A 98 0.80 35.56 -18.47
C ASN A 98 0.89 34.52 -19.59
N LEU A 99 1.55 34.84 -20.71
CA LEU A 99 1.77 33.88 -21.80
C LEU A 99 2.54 32.64 -21.34
N TYR A 100 3.62 32.85 -20.58
CA TYR A 100 4.43 31.76 -20.05
C TYR A 100 3.59 30.81 -19.19
N ILE A 101 2.83 31.37 -18.23
CA ILE A 101 1.96 30.62 -17.31
C ILE A 101 0.87 29.87 -18.09
N ASP A 102 0.15 30.53 -19.00
CA ASP A 102 -0.93 29.93 -19.79
C ASP A 102 -0.43 28.75 -20.63
N ASN A 103 0.77 28.88 -21.21
CA ASN A 103 1.35 27.84 -22.05
C ASN A 103 1.95 26.68 -21.23
N ILE A 104 2.71 26.96 -20.16
CA ILE A 104 3.36 25.91 -19.35
C ILE A 104 2.36 25.11 -18.53
N LYS A 105 1.24 25.72 -18.12
CA LYS A 105 0.09 25.04 -17.50
C LYS A 105 -0.39 23.82 -18.27
N THR A 106 -0.27 23.84 -19.60
CA THR A 106 -0.66 22.71 -20.47
C THR A 106 0.29 21.52 -20.39
N LEU A 107 1.44 21.68 -19.72
CA LEU A 107 2.51 20.69 -19.57
C LEU A 107 3.04 20.11 -20.90
N LYS A 108 2.81 20.79 -22.03
CA LYS A 108 3.32 20.36 -23.36
C LYS A 108 4.84 20.37 -23.38
N ASP A 109 5.45 19.39 -24.04
CA ASP A 109 6.89 19.33 -24.25
C ASP A 109 7.38 20.46 -25.17
N VAL A 110 8.53 21.02 -24.81
CA VAL A 110 9.21 22.02 -25.62
C VAL A 110 9.64 21.33 -26.91
N PRO A 111 9.21 21.80 -28.09
CA PRO A 111 9.56 21.15 -29.35
C PRO A 111 11.08 21.16 -29.55
N ALA A 112 11.62 20.08 -30.11
CA ALA A 112 13.06 19.96 -30.39
C ALA A 112 13.61 21.08 -31.29
N SER A 113 12.75 21.74 -32.09
CA SER A 113 13.12 22.90 -32.90
C SER A 113 13.56 24.12 -32.08
N TYR A 114 13.05 24.28 -30.85
CA TYR A 114 13.48 25.34 -29.94
C TYR A 114 14.81 24.96 -29.27
N MET A 115 14.96 23.70 -28.88
CA MET A 115 16.18 23.18 -28.26
C MET A 115 17.40 23.29 -29.19
N ASN A 116 17.21 23.00 -30.48
CA ASN A 116 18.30 22.92 -31.46
C ASN A 116 18.54 24.24 -32.22
N HIS A 117 17.96 25.35 -31.76
CA HIS A 117 18.10 26.63 -32.42
C HIS A 117 19.42 27.31 -32.03
N SER A 118 20.23 27.73 -33.00
CA SER A 118 21.59 28.25 -32.74
C SER A 118 21.66 29.41 -31.75
N ASN A 119 20.63 30.28 -31.72
CA ASN A 119 20.58 31.40 -30.76
C ASN A 119 20.37 30.93 -29.31
N VAL A 120 19.74 29.77 -29.09
CA VAL A 120 19.59 29.17 -27.76
C VAL A 120 20.96 28.72 -27.24
N ASP A 121 21.79 28.13 -28.09
CA ASP A 121 23.18 27.81 -27.76
C ASP A 121 23.95 29.07 -27.34
N VAL A 122 23.85 30.15 -28.12
CA VAL A 122 24.53 31.43 -27.82
C VAL A 122 24.11 32.00 -26.45
N VAL A 123 22.82 31.98 -26.12
CA VAL A 123 22.33 32.47 -24.82
C VAL A 123 22.77 31.54 -23.69
N ALA A 124 22.70 30.21 -23.90
CA ALA A 124 23.14 29.23 -22.92
C ALA A 124 24.64 29.39 -22.60
N ASP A 125 25.48 29.56 -23.62
CA ASP A 125 26.92 29.81 -23.47
C ASP A 125 27.19 31.10 -22.71
N LEU A 126 26.47 32.18 -23.04
CA LEU A 126 26.59 33.48 -22.38
C LEU A 126 26.24 33.39 -20.88
N LEU A 127 25.20 32.64 -20.54
CA LEU A 127 24.78 32.42 -19.15
C LEU A 127 25.73 31.47 -18.41
N LEU A 128 26.19 30.42 -19.08
CA LEU A 128 27.18 29.49 -18.53
C LEU A 128 28.48 30.22 -18.19
N GLU A 129 29.00 31.06 -19.10
CA GLU A 129 30.17 31.91 -18.84
C GLU A 129 29.96 32.88 -17.67
N LYS A 130 28.78 33.50 -17.56
CA LYS A 130 28.45 34.39 -16.45
C LYS A 130 28.35 33.63 -15.13
N SER A 131 27.72 32.46 -15.12
CA SER A 131 27.60 31.60 -13.94
C SER A 131 28.97 31.15 -13.41
N LYS A 132 29.91 30.79 -14.31
CA LYS A 132 31.31 30.48 -13.98
C LYS A 132 32.06 31.67 -13.37
N ARG A 133 31.67 32.92 -13.67
CA ARG A 133 32.26 34.14 -13.07
C ARG A 133 31.64 34.49 -11.72
N ASP A 134 30.34 34.25 -11.55
CA ASP A 134 29.59 34.62 -10.34
C ASP A 134 29.71 33.55 -9.23
N MET A 135 29.93 32.27 -9.57
CA MET A 135 29.96 31.14 -8.64
C MET A 135 31.29 30.38 -8.72
N ALA A 136 32.23 30.70 -7.82
CA ALA A 136 33.42 29.89 -7.57
C ALA A 136 33.18 28.76 -6.53
N GLU A 137 32.04 28.76 -5.83
CA GLU A 137 31.77 27.81 -4.73
C GLU A 137 30.26 27.47 -4.69
N SER A 138 29.81 26.48 -5.47
CA SER A 138 28.54 25.73 -5.33
C SER A 138 28.13 25.14 -6.69
N TYR A 139 28.82 24.10 -7.16
CA TYR A 139 28.36 23.30 -8.31
C TYR A 139 28.19 21.83 -7.89
N HIS A 140 26.93 21.38 -7.95
CA HIS A 140 26.33 20.03 -7.93
C HIS A 140 26.88 18.92 -7.00
N HIS A 141 26.02 18.46 -6.07
CA HIS A 141 26.20 17.24 -5.25
C HIS A 141 25.15 16.14 -5.56
N TYR A 142 24.34 16.27 -6.63
CA TYR A 142 23.20 15.37 -6.88
C TYR A 142 23.32 14.47 -8.12
N ASP A 143 24.42 14.55 -8.89
CA ASP A 143 24.48 13.96 -10.24
C ASP A 143 25.26 12.65 -10.38
N VAL A 144 25.70 12.06 -9.26
CA VAL A 144 26.46 10.81 -9.28
C VAL A 144 25.54 9.65 -9.66
N ARG A 145 25.68 9.19 -10.91
CA ARG A 145 24.98 8.03 -11.48
C ARG A 145 25.98 6.90 -11.77
N PRO A 146 25.52 5.63 -11.84
CA PRO A 146 26.32 4.53 -12.38
C PRO A 146 26.98 4.90 -13.72
N MET A 147 28.28 4.64 -13.88
CA MET A 147 29.04 4.97 -15.10
C MET A 147 28.39 4.38 -16.35
N SER A 148 27.79 3.20 -16.22
CA SER A 148 27.08 2.51 -17.29
C SER A 148 25.80 3.21 -17.78
N ASP A 149 25.21 4.13 -17.00
CA ASP A 149 24.05 4.92 -17.44
C ASP A 149 24.44 6.03 -18.43
N ALA A 150 25.70 6.48 -18.41
CA ALA A 150 26.19 7.57 -19.27
C ALA A 150 26.75 7.09 -20.62
N ILE A 151 27.00 5.79 -20.76
CA ILE A 151 27.58 5.18 -21.97
C ILE A 151 26.45 4.55 -22.78
N ILE A 152 26.33 4.93 -24.05
CA ILE A 152 25.33 4.41 -24.98
C ILE A 152 25.96 3.33 -25.87
N ASP A 153 25.30 2.18 -25.98
CA ASP A 153 25.76 1.07 -26.82
C ASP A 153 25.40 1.24 -28.31
N GLU A 154 25.83 0.29 -29.15
CA GLU A 154 25.58 0.29 -30.59
C GLU A 154 24.09 0.26 -30.98
N GLN A 155 23.21 -0.13 -30.05
CA GLN A 155 21.75 -0.16 -30.26
C GLN A 155 21.07 1.15 -29.85
N GLY A 156 21.80 2.11 -29.26
CA GLY A 156 21.26 3.36 -28.75
C GLY A 156 20.69 3.25 -27.34
N GLU A 157 20.97 2.15 -26.62
CA GLU A 157 20.52 1.94 -25.25
C GLU A 157 21.66 2.23 -24.26
N PRO A 158 21.36 2.67 -23.02
CA PRO A 158 22.36 2.77 -21.97
C PRO A 158 23.00 1.41 -21.70
N LEU A 159 24.32 1.38 -21.53
CA LEU A 159 25.09 0.17 -21.24
C LEU A 159 24.63 -0.48 -19.93
N SER A 160 24.00 0.28 -19.02
CA SER A 160 23.38 -0.20 -17.80
C SER A 160 22.29 -1.24 -18.05
N GLU A 161 21.65 -1.27 -19.22
CA GLU A 161 20.69 -2.33 -19.59
C GLU A 161 21.39 -3.69 -19.74
N GLN A 162 22.64 -3.71 -20.19
CA GLN A 162 23.44 -4.93 -20.23
C GLN A 162 23.88 -5.36 -18.83
N VAL A 163 24.22 -4.41 -17.95
CA VAL A 163 24.46 -4.66 -16.52
C VAL A 163 23.21 -5.27 -15.87
N ASN A 164 22.04 -4.68 -16.13
CA ASN A 164 20.75 -5.15 -15.60
C ASN A 164 20.46 -6.59 -16.04
N ARG A 165 20.62 -6.91 -17.33
CA ARG A 165 20.42 -8.28 -17.84
C ARG A 165 21.32 -9.31 -17.15
N GLN A 166 22.58 -8.96 -16.90
CA GLN A 166 23.50 -9.82 -16.14
C GLN A 166 23.02 -10.00 -14.69
N MET A 167 22.65 -8.91 -14.02
CA MET A 167 22.18 -8.97 -12.63
C MET A 167 20.90 -9.78 -12.50
N ILE A 168 19.91 -9.58 -13.38
CA ILE A 168 18.65 -10.31 -13.37
C ILE A 168 18.90 -11.82 -13.52
N LYS A 169 19.79 -12.23 -14.43
CA LYS A 169 20.19 -13.63 -14.62
C LYS A 169 20.74 -14.23 -13.34
N TRP A 170 21.71 -13.56 -12.71
CA TRP A 170 22.41 -14.09 -11.53
C TRP A 170 21.52 -14.09 -10.28
N THR A 171 20.80 -12.99 -10.04
CA THR A 171 19.89 -12.88 -8.89
C THR A 171 18.79 -13.92 -8.96
N LYS A 172 18.18 -14.13 -10.14
CA LYS A 172 17.15 -15.16 -10.35
C LYS A 172 17.65 -16.57 -10.02
N LEU A 173 18.88 -16.91 -10.41
CA LEU A 173 19.49 -18.21 -10.13
C LEU A 173 19.78 -18.41 -8.64
N TYR A 174 20.22 -17.34 -7.95
CA TYR A 174 20.55 -17.42 -6.53
C TYR A 174 19.31 -17.56 -5.64
N ILE A 175 18.27 -16.75 -5.88
CA ILE A 175 17.06 -16.73 -5.03
C ILE A 175 16.16 -17.96 -5.24
N ASP A 176 16.30 -18.68 -6.35
CA ASP A 176 15.47 -19.86 -6.65
C ASP A 176 15.60 -20.88 -5.51
N GLN A 177 14.50 -21.12 -4.80
CA GLN A 177 14.42 -22.10 -3.72
C GLN A 177 14.02 -23.47 -4.28
N PHE A 178 14.90 -24.06 -5.10
CA PHE A 178 14.73 -25.43 -5.61
C PHE A 178 13.46 -25.63 -6.46
N LEU A 179 12.91 -24.56 -7.04
CA LEU A 179 11.86 -24.68 -8.04
C LEU A 179 12.45 -25.16 -9.36
N SER A 180 13.69 -24.74 -9.63
CA SER A 180 14.52 -25.26 -10.70
C SER A 180 15.18 -26.58 -10.29
N SER A 181 15.26 -27.53 -11.22
CA SER A 181 15.92 -28.82 -10.95
C SER A 181 17.42 -28.69 -10.72
N TRP A 182 18.04 -27.65 -11.28
CA TRP A 182 19.45 -27.33 -11.09
C TRP A 182 19.56 -26.08 -10.21
N THR A 183 20.26 -26.22 -9.09
CA THR A 183 20.51 -25.12 -8.17
C THR A 183 21.88 -24.50 -8.41
N MET A 184 22.03 -23.23 -8.05
CA MET A 184 23.31 -22.53 -8.13
C MET A 184 24.36 -23.21 -7.21
N PRO A 185 25.48 -23.74 -7.75
CA PRO A 185 26.53 -24.33 -6.93
C PRO A 185 27.20 -23.29 -6.01
N LYS A 186 27.65 -23.72 -4.84
CA LYS A 186 28.29 -22.88 -3.80
C LYS A 186 27.40 -21.78 -3.21
N ARG A 187 26.09 -21.80 -3.46
CA ARG A 187 25.13 -20.83 -2.91
C ARG A 187 25.13 -20.78 -1.38
N GLU A 188 25.56 -21.86 -0.72
CA GLU A 188 25.66 -21.96 0.73
C GLU A 188 26.80 -21.11 1.33
N GLN A 189 27.74 -20.64 0.50
CA GLN A 189 28.85 -19.81 0.95
C GLN A 189 28.45 -18.33 0.97
N SER A 190 28.07 -17.79 -0.19
CA SER A 190 27.41 -16.49 -0.35
C SER A 190 26.96 -16.31 -1.81
N PHE A 191 26.18 -15.28 -2.11
CA PHE A 191 25.79 -15.00 -3.49
C PHE A 191 27.02 -14.61 -4.33
N TYR A 192 27.91 -13.77 -3.77
CA TYR A 192 29.15 -13.37 -4.41
C TYR A 192 30.09 -14.57 -4.68
N HIS A 193 30.27 -15.47 -3.72
CA HIS A 193 31.13 -16.65 -3.89
C HIS A 193 30.59 -17.62 -4.96
N ALA A 194 29.28 -17.85 -4.97
CA ALA A 194 28.62 -18.66 -5.98
C ALA A 194 28.77 -18.03 -7.38
N TRP A 195 28.60 -16.71 -7.47
CA TRP A 195 28.80 -15.95 -8.71
C TRP A 195 30.25 -16.05 -9.20
N LEU A 196 31.23 -15.78 -8.35
CA LEU A 196 32.66 -15.84 -8.69
C LEU A 196 33.06 -17.22 -9.21
N HIS A 197 32.50 -18.28 -8.63
CA HIS A 197 32.74 -19.66 -9.07
C HIS A 197 32.22 -19.96 -10.48
N LEU A 198 31.07 -19.38 -10.88
CA LEU A 198 30.42 -19.66 -12.15
C LEU A 198 30.77 -18.65 -13.24
N ALA A 199 30.81 -17.35 -12.91
CA ALA A 199 31.02 -16.24 -13.85
C ALA A 199 32.39 -16.31 -14.54
N GLN A 200 33.41 -16.87 -13.88
CA GLN A 200 34.72 -17.14 -14.49
C GLN A 200 34.70 -18.14 -15.66
N HIS A 201 33.55 -18.80 -15.88
CA HIS A 201 33.28 -19.73 -16.98
C HIS A 201 32.15 -19.27 -17.90
N ASP A 202 31.51 -18.12 -17.61
CA ASP A 202 30.35 -17.66 -18.38
C ASP A 202 30.78 -17.07 -19.74
N HIS A 203 30.17 -17.58 -20.80
CA HIS A 203 30.44 -17.18 -22.17
C HIS A 203 29.76 -15.86 -22.57
N SER A 204 28.88 -15.30 -21.73
CA SER A 204 28.40 -13.93 -21.92
C SER A 204 29.50 -12.89 -21.69
N PHE A 205 30.59 -13.24 -21.00
CA PHE A 205 31.77 -12.40 -20.85
C PHE A 205 32.86 -12.79 -21.88
N THR A 206 33.71 -11.84 -22.25
CA THR A 206 34.87 -12.10 -23.10
C THR A 206 35.94 -12.92 -22.36
N LYS A 207 36.92 -13.48 -23.09
CA LYS A 207 38.05 -14.19 -22.48
C LYS A 207 38.83 -13.28 -21.51
N ALA A 208 39.02 -12.01 -21.85
CA ALA A 208 39.73 -11.04 -21.02
C ALA A 208 38.95 -10.73 -19.73
N GLN A 209 37.65 -10.45 -19.87
CA GLN A 209 36.76 -10.21 -18.72
C GLN A 209 36.73 -11.41 -17.76
N ARG A 210 36.66 -12.65 -18.29
CA ARG A 210 36.76 -13.86 -17.44
C ARG A 210 38.09 -13.99 -16.69
N GLN A 211 39.20 -13.47 -17.21
CA GLN A 211 40.48 -13.45 -16.49
C GLN A 211 40.48 -12.43 -15.37
N VAL A 212 39.86 -11.26 -15.57
CA VAL A 212 39.62 -10.28 -14.50
C VAL A 212 38.81 -10.92 -13.38
N ILE A 213 37.70 -11.59 -13.71
CA ILE A 213 36.85 -12.29 -12.72
C ILE A 213 37.65 -13.30 -11.90
N LYS A 214 38.54 -14.08 -12.52
CA LYS A 214 39.38 -15.07 -11.80
C LYS A 214 40.35 -14.45 -10.79
N GLY A 215 40.73 -13.20 -11.00
CA GLY A 215 41.67 -12.46 -10.15
C GLY A 215 41.01 -11.63 -9.05
N LEU A 216 39.67 -11.61 -8.97
CA LEU A 216 38.96 -10.81 -7.98
C LEU A 216 39.18 -11.35 -6.56
N PRO A 217 39.16 -10.47 -5.53
CA PRO A 217 39.15 -10.88 -4.14
C PRO A 217 37.96 -11.79 -3.83
N ASN A 218 38.13 -12.72 -2.88
CA ASN A 218 37.01 -13.52 -2.35
C ASN A 218 36.08 -12.69 -1.46
N ASP A 219 36.57 -11.58 -0.93
CA ASP A 219 35.80 -10.69 -0.08
C ASP A 219 35.03 -9.65 -0.92
N PRO A 220 33.70 -9.54 -0.75
CA PRO A 220 32.89 -8.60 -1.54
C PRO A 220 33.19 -7.13 -1.19
N GLU A 221 33.53 -6.79 0.05
CA GLU A 221 33.83 -5.40 0.45
C GLU A 221 35.12 -4.90 -0.21
N MET A 222 36.21 -5.68 -0.14
CA MET A 222 37.45 -5.39 -0.86
C MET A 222 37.22 -5.27 -2.38
N THR A 223 36.27 -6.04 -2.92
CA THR A 223 35.91 -5.98 -4.34
C THR A 223 35.21 -4.66 -4.67
N ILE A 224 34.26 -4.21 -3.84
CA ILE A 224 33.59 -2.91 -3.99
C ILE A 224 34.61 -1.78 -3.95
N GLU A 225 35.49 -1.74 -2.95
CA GLU A 225 36.52 -0.70 -2.85
C GLU A 225 37.44 -0.69 -4.08
N SER A 226 37.81 -1.87 -4.59
CA SER A 226 38.63 -1.99 -5.79
C SER A 226 37.94 -1.41 -7.03
N VAL A 227 36.62 -1.59 -7.19
CA VAL A 227 35.89 -1.04 -8.34
C VAL A 227 35.71 0.47 -8.21
N LEU A 228 35.35 0.97 -7.02
CA LEU A 228 35.23 2.40 -6.76
C LEU A 228 36.56 3.13 -7.01
N THR A 229 37.67 2.55 -6.56
CA THR A 229 39.03 3.07 -6.85
C THR A 229 39.35 3.02 -8.34
N HIS A 230 38.95 1.96 -9.05
CA HIS A 230 39.18 1.83 -10.49
C HIS A 230 38.49 2.96 -11.28
N PHE A 231 37.24 3.27 -10.94
CA PHE A 231 36.49 4.37 -11.54
C PHE A 231 36.85 5.75 -10.99
N SER A 232 37.77 5.84 -10.02
CA SER A 232 38.16 7.09 -9.37
C SER A 232 36.98 7.85 -8.76
N ILE A 233 36.03 7.12 -8.15
CA ILE A 233 34.92 7.73 -7.41
C ILE A 233 35.47 8.27 -6.08
N ASP A 234 35.18 9.53 -5.75
CA ASP A 234 35.59 10.13 -4.48
C ASP A 234 34.76 9.57 -3.32
N GLN A 235 35.35 9.52 -2.12
CA GLN A 235 34.69 8.92 -0.94
C GLN A 235 33.39 9.65 -0.55
N GLU A 236 33.25 10.93 -0.87
CA GLU A 236 32.04 11.72 -0.66
C GLU A 236 30.88 11.29 -1.56
N ASP A 237 31.20 10.75 -2.75
CA ASP A 237 30.23 10.31 -3.76
C ASP A 237 29.83 8.83 -3.61
N TYR A 238 30.50 8.08 -2.72
CA TYR A 238 30.20 6.66 -2.48
C TYR A 238 28.73 6.42 -2.17
N GLN A 239 28.12 7.29 -1.37
CA GLN A 239 26.72 7.18 -0.98
C GLN A 239 25.79 7.26 -2.20
N ALA A 240 25.92 8.34 -2.99
CA ALA A 240 25.08 8.57 -4.16
C ALA A 240 25.29 7.50 -5.24
N TYR A 241 26.53 7.05 -5.45
CA TYR A 241 26.85 6.00 -6.41
C TYR A 241 26.18 4.67 -6.03
N VAL A 242 26.29 4.25 -4.77
CA VAL A 242 25.65 3.01 -4.27
C VAL A 242 24.12 3.12 -4.34
N GLU A 243 23.54 4.27 -3.97
CA GLU A 243 22.10 4.53 -4.11
C GLU A 243 21.63 4.37 -5.56
N GLY A 244 22.38 4.91 -6.53
CA GLY A 244 22.11 4.74 -7.96
C GLY A 244 22.11 3.27 -8.40
N HIS A 245 23.04 2.46 -7.89
CA HIS A 245 23.09 1.02 -8.19
C HIS A 245 21.94 0.21 -7.56
N LEU A 246 21.48 0.59 -6.36
CA LEU A 246 20.30 -0.03 -5.74
C LEU A 246 19.01 0.34 -6.49
N LEU A 247 18.89 1.62 -6.88
CA LEU A 247 17.78 2.14 -7.69
C LEU A 247 17.75 1.63 -9.13
N ALA A 248 18.79 0.93 -9.59
CA ALA A 248 18.80 0.40 -10.93
C ALA A 248 17.94 -0.84 -11.13
N LEU A 249 17.78 -1.66 -10.09
CA LEU A 249 16.87 -2.79 -10.04
C LEU A 249 16.24 -2.85 -8.64
N PRO A 250 15.40 -1.85 -8.27
CA PRO A 250 14.87 -1.71 -6.91
C PRO A 250 14.00 -2.91 -6.51
N GLY A 251 13.41 -3.62 -7.47
CA GLY A 251 12.67 -4.85 -7.25
C GLY A 251 13.56 -5.99 -6.78
N TRP A 252 14.61 -6.29 -7.54
CA TRP A 252 15.58 -7.31 -7.14
C TRP A 252 16.34 -6.91 -5.88
N ALA A 253 16.80 -5.67 -5.78
CA ALA A 253 17.49 -5.16 -4.61
C ALA A 253 16.57 -5.22 -3.36
N GLY A 254 15.30 -4.85 -3.49
CA GLY A 254 14.32 -4.92 -2.40
C GLY A 254 14.01 -6.34 -1.96
N MET A 255 13.96 -7.32 -2.88
CA MET A 255 13.82 -8.74 -2.53
C MET A 255 15.04 -9.27 -1.77
N LEU A 256 16.25 -8.88 -2.20
CA LEU A 256 17.49 -9.24 -1.50
C LEU A 256 17.56 -8.58 -0.12
N TYR A 257 17.10 -7.33 -0.01
CA TYR A 257 16.99 -6.62 1.26
C TYR A 257 16.02 -7.35 2.22
N TYR A 258 14.84 -7.77 1.74
CA TYR A 258 13.92 -8.55 2.56
C TYR A 258 14.59 -9.83 3.07
N ARG A 259 15.25 -10.59 2.18
CA ARG A 259 15.95 -11.83 2.55
C ARG A 259 17.05 -11.61 3.57
N SER A 260 17.81 -10.53 3.46
CA SER A 260 18.86 -10.20 4.43
C SER A 260 18.31 -9.94 5.84
N GLN A 261 17.04 -9.53 5.96
CA GLN A 261 16.36 -9.38 7.25
C GLN A 261 15.80 -10.71 7.80
N GLN A 262 15.46 -11.66 6.92
CA GLN A 262 14.84 -12.93 7.34
C GLN A 262 15.85 -14.01 7.73
N HIS A 263 17.06 -13.96 7.17
CA HIS A 263 18.03 -15.05 7.28
C HIS A 263 19.38 -14.53 7.72
N HIS A 264 19.85 -14.97 8.90
CA HIS A 264 21.15 -14.56 9.43
C HIS A 264 22.31 -14.88 8.46
N PHE A 265 22.24 -16.01 7.75
CA PHE A 265 23.25 -16.39 6.76
C PHE A 265 23.23 -15.54 5.46
N GLU A 266 22.22 -14.68 5.28
CA GLU A 266 22.10 -13.73 4.16
C GLU A 266 22.15 -12.27 4.61
N GLN A 267 22.59 -11.99 5.86
CA GLN A 267 22.57 -10.62 6.39
C GLN A 267 23.38 -9.59 5.55
N HIS A 268 24.39 -10.05 4.80
CA HIS A 268 25.24 -9.23 3.91
C HIS A 268 24.88 -9.37 2.42
N LEU A 269 23.68 -9.87 2.10
CA LEU A 269 23.30 -10.21 0.71
C LEU A 269 23.26 -9.00 -0.24
N LEU A 270 22.99 -7.80 0.27
CA LEU A 270 23.07 -6.56 -0.51
C LEU A 270 24.53 -6.18 -0.85
N THR A 271 25.47 -6.44 0.07
CA THR A 271 26.90 -6.27 -0.18
C THR A 271 27.37 -7.21 -1.29
N ASP A 272 26.95 -8.49 -1.24
CA ASP A 272 27.22 -9.45 -2.32
C ASP A 272 26.66 -8.95 -3.67
N TYR A 273 25.40 -8.48 -3.69
CA TYR A 273 24.74 -7.97 -4.89
C TYR A 273 25.47 -6.76 -5.50
N LEU A 274 25.86 -5.79 -4.67
CA LEU A 274 26.56 -4.59 -5.10
C LEU A 274 27.96 -4.93 -5.63
N ALA A 275 28.70 -5.83 -4.95
CA ALA A 275 30.00 -6.29 -5.42
C ALA A 275 29.91 -6.90 -6.83
N ILE A 276 28.92 -7.78 -7.06
CA ILE A 276 28.69 -8.37 -8.39
C ILE A 276 28.32 -7.28 -9.41
N ARG A 277 27.38 -6.40 -9.08
CA ARG A 277 26.88 -5.37 -10.00
C ARG A 277 27.98 -4.41 -10.43
N LEU A 278 28.80 -3.95 -9.49
CA LEU A 278 29.92 -3.04 -9.73
C LEU A 278 30.99 -3.70 -10.59
N VAL A 279 31.32 -4.97 -10.34
CA VAL A 279 32.24 -5.72 -11.20
C VAL A 279 31.67 -5.87 -12.61
N VAL A 280 30.40 -6.23 -12.75
CA VAL A 280 29.77 -6.35 -14.07
C VAL A 280 29.81 -5.01 -14.82
N GLU A 281 29.53 -3.90 -14.14
CA GLU A 281 29.69 -2.57 -14.71
C GLU A 281 31.14 -2.31 -15.16
N GLN A 282 32.13 -2.54 -14.29
CA GLN A 282 33.55 -2.39 -14.63
C GLN A 282 33.93 -3.18 -15.90
N LEU A 283 33.48 -4.42 -16.00
CA LEU A 283 33.80 -5.29 -17.12
C LEU A 283 33.20 -4.79 -18.44
N LEU A 284 31.99 -4.22 -18.39
CA LEU A 284 31.28 -3.73 -19.57
C LEU A 284 31.75 -2.33 -19.99
N VAL A 285 31.93 -1.43 -19.03
CA VAL A 285 32.40 -0.06 -19.26
C VAL A 285 33.85 -0.03 -19.78
N GLY A 286 34.71 -0.93 -19.30
CA GLY A 286 36.11 -1.00 -19.73
C GLY A 286 36.84 0.33 -19.52
N ASP A 287 37.56 0.83 -20.53
CA ASP A 287 38.29 2.11 -20.48
C ASP A 287 37.42 3.34 -20.84
N GLU A 288 36.16 3.14 -21.25
CA GLU A 288 35.26 4.23 -21.69
C GLU A 288 34.84 5.18 -20.55
N PHE A 289 34.99 4.76 -19.28
CA PHE A 289 34.70 5.65 -18.13
C PHE A 289 35.55 6.93 -18.15
N LYS A 290 36.74 6.90 -18.77
CA LYS A 290 37.61 8.09 -18.90
C LYS A 290 36.97 9.20 -19.72
N SER A 291 36.04 8.88 -20.63
CA SER A 291 35.25 9.89 -21.34
C SER A 291 34.06 10.44 -20.53
N VAL A 292 33.52 9.65 -19.59
CA VAL A 292 32.34 10.03 -18.79
C VAL A 292 32.62 11.22 -17.87
N ALA A 293 33.86 11.38 -17.38
CA ALA A 293 34.25 12.54 -16.57
C ALA A 293 34.03 13.90 -17.27
N LYS A 294 33.90 13.94 -18.61
CA LYS A 294 33.56 15.15 -19.38
C LYS A 294 32.06 15.45 -19.44
N ASP A 295 31.20 14.51 -19.04
CA ASP A 295 29.74 14.60 -19.18
C ASP A 295 29.09 15.66 -18.25
N CYS A 296 29.74 15.99 -17.13
CA CYS A 296 29.18 16.94 -16.16
C CYS A 296 29.07 18.37 -16.76
N GLU A 297 30.06 18.78 -17.57
CA GLU A 297 30.00 20.07 -18.29
C GLU A 297 28.88 20.07 -19.34
N SER A 298 28.71 18.99 -20.12
CA SER A 298 27.64 18.89 -21.11
C SER A 298 26.25 18.87 -20.50
N ARG A 299 26.07 18.32 -19.29
CA ARG A 299 24.78 18.38 -18.58
C ARG A 299 24.42 19.79 -18.17
N SER A 300 25.38 20.55 -17.64
CA SER A 300 25.16 21.94 -17.25
C SER A 300 24.76 22.78 -18.46
N GLU A 301 25.49 22.63 -19.57
CA GLU A 301 25.19 23.27 -20.85
C GLU A 301 23.77 22.89 -21.34
N ASN A 302 23.44 21.59 -21.31
CA ASN A 302 22.11 21.11 -21.68
C ASN A 302 21.00 21.68 -20.78
N TRP A 303 21.22 21.82 -19.48
CA TRP A 303 20.26 22.43 -18.57
C TRP A 303 19.97 23.89 -18.93
N PHE A 304 21.01 24.69 -19.23
CA PHE A 304 20.82 26.07 -19.70
C PHE A 304 20.05 26.09 -21.02
N LYS A 305 20.41 25.24 -21.99
CA LYS A 305 19.69 25.13 -23.28
C LYS A 305 18.22 24.80 -23.08
N GLN A 306 17.92 23.83 -22.22
CA GLN A 306 16.54 23.43 -21.91
C GLN A 306 15.74 24.56 -21.26
N THR A 307 16.36 25.30 -20.35
CA THR A 307 15.70 26.42 -19.64
C THR A 307 15.45 27.60 -20.58
N VAL A 308 16.42 27.95 -21.43
CA VAL A 308 16.29 29.00 -22.45
C VAL A 308 15.22 28.63 -23.48
N ALA A 309 15.24 27.40 -23.99
CA ALA A 309 14.22 26.92 -24.92
C ALA A 309 12.82 26.92 -24.28
N SER A 310 12.73 26.56 -22.99
CA SER A 310 11.48 26.63 -22.23
C SER A 310 10.95 28.06 -22.13
N TRP A 311 11.82 29.04 -21.79
CA TRP A 311 11.45 30.45 -21.83
C TRP A 311 10.93 30.85 -23.20
N CYS A 312 11.70 30.63 -24.26
CA CYS A 312 11.32 31.05 -25.62
C CYS A 312 9.99 30.44 -26.06
N TYR A 313 9.76 29.17 -25.74
CA TYR A 313 8.55 28.46 -26.13
C TYR A 313 7.33 28.94 -25.34
N TYR A 314 7.39 28.94 -24.01
CA TYR A 314 6.23 29.25 -23.19
C TYR A 314 5.89 30.74 -23.18
N SER A 315 6.89 31.64 -23.20
CA SER A 315 6.64 33.09 -23.23
C SER A 315 6.25 33.63 -24.61
N ASP A 316 6.32 32.80 -25.65
CA ASP A 316 6.19 33.21 -27.06
C ASP A 316 7.20 34.33 -27.45
N MET A 317 8.40 34.27 -26.87
CA MET A 317 9.53 35.16 -27.19
C MET A 317 10.58 34.39 -27.99
N PRO A 318 10.62 34.52 -29.33
CA PRO A 318 11.65 33.90 -30.16
C PRO A 318 13.07 34.27 -29.70
N SER A 319 14.00 33.33 -29.86
CA SER A 319 15.39 33.49 -29.40
C SER A 319 16.13 34.68 -30.02
N ASP A 320 15.75 35.12 -31.23
CA ASP A 320 16.25 36.34 -31.88
C ASP A 320 15.75 37.63 -31.23
N VAL A 321 14.56 37.61 -30.61
CA VAL A 321 14.02 38.72 -29.80
C VAL A 321 14.64 38.70 -28.40
N LEU A 322 14.85 37.52 -27.83
CA LEU A 322 15.52 37.37 -26.54
C LEU A 322 16.92 38.01 -26.57
N LEU A 323 17.70 37.78 -27.64
CA LEU A 323 19.03 38.37 -27.83
C LEU A 323 19.06 39.90 -28.00
N GLN A 324 17.91 40.55 -28.19
CA GLN A 324 17.83 42.03 -28.26
C GLN A 324 17.77 42.69 -26.89
N HIS A 325 17.50 41.91 -25.83
CA HIS A 325 17.47 42.38 -24.45
C HIS A 325 18.88 42.42 -23.86
N ASP A 326 19.07 43.20 -22.79
CA ASP A 326 20.35 43.20 -22.10
C ASP A 326 20.58 41.89 -21.31
N VAL A 327 21.84 41.60 -20.98
CA VAL A 327 22.22 40.35 -20.31
C VAL A 327 21.53 40.17 -18.94
N ASN A 328 21.22 41.25 -18.22
CA ASN A 328 20.54 41.17 -16.92
C ASN A 328 19.04 40.92 -17.09
N GLU A 329 18.41 41.49 -18.12
CA GLU A 329 17.04 41.16 -18.51
C GLU A 329 16.92 39.69 -18.91
N ILE A 330 17.80 39.21 -19.79
CA ILE A 330 17.85 37.80 -20.20
C ILE A 330 18.01 36.89 -18.96
N GLN A 331 18.91 37.23 -18.05
CA GLN A 331 19.10 36.47 -16.82
C GLN A 331 17.84 36.44 -15.95
N THR A 332 17.10 37.55 -15.87
CA THR A 332 15.84 37.62 -15.14
C THR A 332 14.79 36.69 -15.75
N PHE A 333 14.69 36.67 -17.08
CA PHE A 333 13.79 35.78 -17.82
C PHE A 333 14.15 34.30 -17.62
N ILE A 334 15.42 33.94 -17.72
CA ILE A 334 15.86 32.54 -17.56
C ILE A 334 15.77 32.10 -16.11
N HIS A 335 16.05 32.98 -15.14
CA HIS A 335 15.81 32.70 -13.73
C HIS A 335 14.33 32.45 -13.44
N PHE A 336 13.43 33.22 -14.05
CA PHE A 336 12.00 32.97 -13.96
C PHE A 336 11.64 31.59 -14.54
N ALA A 337 12.14 31.23 -15.72
CA ALA A 337 11.87 29.91 -16.31
C ALA A 337 12.45 28.74 -15.51
N ALA A 338 13.63 28.92 -14.89
CA ALA A 338 14.24 27.93 -14.00
C ALA A 338 13.40 27.72 -12.73
N THR A 339 12.82 28.80 -12.18
CA THR A 339 11.96 28.78 -11.00
C THR A 339 10.57 28.23 -11.35
N MET A 340 9.95 28.74 -12.41
CA MET A 340 8.64 28.37 -12.92
C MET A 340 8.78 27.25 -13.96
N ASN A 341 9.37 26.13 -13.55
CA ASN A 341 9.59 25.00 -14.44
C ASN A 341 8.41 24.00 -14.40
N LYS A 342 8.46 23.00 -15.29
CA LYS A 342 7.41 21.99 -15.39
C LYS A 342 7.15 21.20 -14.11
N ASN A 343 8.16 20.91 -13.31
CA ASN A 343 8.00 20.12 -12.09
C ASN A 343 7.21 20.90 -11.04
N VAL A 344 7.50 22.20 -10.90
CA VAL A 344 6.69 23.11 -10.07
C VAL A 344 5.23 23.10 -10.52
N PHE A 345 4.97 23.20 -11.82
CA PHE A 345 3.61 23.17 -12.37
C PHE A 345 2.90 21.82 -12.15
N LYS A 346 3.62 20.70 -12.26
CA LYS A 346 3.07 19.38 -11.94
C LYS A 346 2.73 19.25 -10.45
N ASN A 347 3.58 19.77 -9.57
CA ASN A 347 3.32 19.81 -8.13
C ASN A 347 2.07 20.67 -7.82
N LEU A 348 1.97 21.86 -8.42
CA LEU A 348 0.78 22.72 -8.29
C LEU A 348 -0.50 22.03 -8.77
N TRP A 349 -0.45 21.31 -9.88
CA TRP A 349 -1.58 20.51 -10.36
C TRP A 349 -1.97 19.39 -9.38
N LEU A 350 -0.99 18.71 -8.79
CA LEU A 350 -1.24 17.72 -7.74
C LEU A 350 -1.91 18.35 -6.50
N ILE A 351 -1.38 19.47 -6.01
CA ILE A 351 -1.95 20.19 -4.86
C ILE A 351 -3.37 20.65 -5.17
N ALA A 352 -3.62 21.21 -6.36
CA ALA A 352 -4.95 21.60 -6.80
C ALA A 352 -5.93 20.41 -6.81
N TRP A 353 -5.46 19.23 -7.23
CA TRP A 353 -6.27 18.00 -7.21
C TRP A 353 -6.65 17.61 -5.79
N GLU A 354 -5.68 17.61 -4.90
CA GLU A 354 -5.87 17.28 -3.49
C GLU A 354 -6.82 18.26 -2.80
N MET A 355 -6.72 19.56 -3.11
CA MET A 355 -7.60 20.61 -2.59
C MET A 355 -9.02 20.52 -3.15
N THR A 356 -9.16 20.14 -4.42
CA THR A 356 -10.46 19.88 -5.05
C THR A 356 -11.16 18.74 -4.33
N TYR A 357 -10.47 17.61 -4.14
CA TYR A 357 -11.01 16.46 -3.43
C TYR A 357 -11.36 16.78 -1.97
N GLU A 358 -10.48 17.50 -1.27
CA GLU A 358 -10.73 17.95 0.10
C GLU A 358 -12.02 18.78 0.19
N SER A 359 -12.24 19.70 -0.75
CA SER A 359 -13.44 20.54 -0.80
C SER A 359 -14.71 19.73 -1.08
N GLN A 360 -14.64 18.77 -2.00
CA GLN A 360 -15.75 17.85 -2.30
C GLN A 360 -16.11 17.00 -1.07
N LEU A 361 -15.10 16.46 -0.36
CA LEU A 361 -15.32 15.68 0.85
C LEU A 361 -15.94 16.52 1.98
N LYS A 362 -15.46 17.76 2.18
CA LYS A 362 -16.06 18.71 3.12
C LYS A 362 -17.55 18.94 2.82
N GLN A 363 -17.89 19.16 1.56
CA GLN A 363 -19.28 19.39 1.13
C GLN A 363 -20.16 18.15 1.39
N LYS A 364 -19.67 16.94 1.08
CA LYS A 364 -20.39 15.68 1.36
C LYS A 364 -20.68 15.50 2.85
N ILE A 365 -19.68 15.73 3.71
CA ILE A 365 -19.84 15.59 5.16
C ILE A 365 -20.85 16.63 5.70
N LYS A 366 -20.78 17.88 5.23
CA LYS A 366 -21.73 18.94 5.64
C LYS A 366 -23.17 18.64 5.21
N ALA A 367 -23.37 18.25 3.95
CA ALA A 367 -24.68 17.88 3.42
C ALA A 367 -25.29 16.68 4.17
N GLY A 368 -24.45 15.70 4.55
CA GLY A 368 -24.85 14.59 5.41
C GLY A 368 -25.37 15.06 6.77
N HIS A 369 -24.64 15.95 7.44
CA HIS A 369 -25.05 16.52 8.73
C HIS A 369 -26.40 17.26 8.66
N GLU A 370 -26.61 18.08 7.62
CA GLU A 370 -27.87 18.83 7.43
C GLU A 370 -29.06 17.89 7.16
N SER A 371 -28.85 16.82 6.37
CA SER A 371 -29.90 15.83 6.09
C SER A 371 -30.34 15.05 7.35
N VAL A 372 -29.40 14.75 8.25
CA VAL A 372 -29.68 14.07 9.52
C VAL A 372 -30.35 15.02 10.52
N ALA A 373 -29.91 16.28 10.59
CA ALA A 373 -30.55 17.29 11.44
C ALA A 373 -31.99 17.60 10.99
N GLY A 374 -32.21 17.72 9.67
CA GLY A 374 -33.55 17.93 9.10
C GLY A 374 -34.50 16.74 9.33
N ALA A 375 -34.00 15.50 9.33
CA ALA A 375 -34.81 14.32 9.64
C ALA A 375 -35.20 14.22 11.13
N LEU A 376 -34.43 14.84 12.03
CA LEU A 376 -34.75 14.91 13.46
C LEU A 376 -35.75 16.04 13.76
N ASP A 377 -35.72 17.15 13.02
CA ASP A 377 -36.65 18.28 13.19
C ASP A 377 -38.08 17.98 12.70
N VAL A 378 -38.23 17.06 11.74
CA VAL A 378 -39.57 16.64 11.23
C VAL A 378 -40.33 15.77 12.25
N ASN A 379 -39.68 15.22 13.26
CA ASN A 379 -40.33 14.42 14.31
C ASN A 379 -40.66 15.20 15.61
N GLN A 380 -40.52 16.53 15.63
CA GLN A 380 -40.90 17.37 16.77
C GLN A 380 -41.81 18.55 16.43
N VAL A 381 -42.77 18.39 15.51
CA VAL A 381 -43.91 19.33 15.43
C VAL A 381 -45.19 18.57 15.08
N ASN A 382 -45.85 17.99 16.08
CA ASN A 382 -47.29 17.74 16.14
C ASN A 382 -47.65 17.09 17.48
N VAL A 383 -47.68 17.89 18.55
CA VAL A 383 -48.42 17.53 19.77
C VAL A 383 -49.38 18.68 20.05
N SER A 384 -50.54 18.62 19.40
CA SER A 384 -51.70 19.43 19.73
C SER A 384 -52.31 18.93 21.05
N GLU A 385 -52.35 19.85 22.02
CA GLU A 385 -53.41 20.07 23.01
C GLU A 385 -54.38 18.90 23.26
N ASN A 386 -54.28 18.33 24.46
CA ASN A 386 -55.46 17.84 25.16
C ASN A 386 -55.29 18.05 26.67
N ASP A 387 -55.92 19.13 27.13
CA ASP A 387 -56.34 19.35 28.50
C ASP A 387 -57.23 18.18 28.96
N ASN A 388 -56.97 17.64 30.14
CA ASN A 388 -58.02 17.44 31.15
C ASN A 388 -57.47 17.07 32.52
N ALA A 389 -57.75 17.98 33.45
CA ALA A 389 -57.91 17.87 34.89
C ALA A 389 -58.21 16.46 35.47
N ASN A 390 -57.50 16.09 36.54
CA ASN A 390 -58.05 16.10 37.91
C ASN A 390 -57.02 15.63 38.96
N GLN A 391 -56.90 16.47 39.99
CA GLN A 391 -56.42 16.22 41.37
C GLN A 391 -57.25 15.13 42.11
N PRO A 392 -57.10 14.86 43.44
CA PRO A 392 -55.98 14.93 44.41
C PRO A 392 -55.92 13.71 45.40
N HIS A 393 -55.00 13.79 46.37
CA HIS A 393 -54.99 13.12 47.71
C HIS A 393 -54.55 11.64 47.77
N SER A 394 -53.86 11.11 48.78
CA SER A 394 -53.19 11.60 49.99
C SER A 394 -52.56 10.36 50.69
N VAL A 395 -51.43 10.56 51.39
CA VAL A 395 -51.19 10.10 52.78
C VAL A 395 -50.78 8.61 53.07
N LEU A 396 -49.62 8.54 53.77
CA LEU A 396 -49.16 7.61 54.84
C LEU A 396 -48.40 6.29 54.53
N LEU A 397 -47.09 6.36 54.84
CA LEU A 397 -46.30 5.63 55.87
C LEU A 397 -46.29 4.07 55.96
N ASN A 398 -45.05 3.59 56.15
CA ASN A 398 -44.57 2.29 56.68
C ASN A 398 -44.62 1.13 55.66
N ASP A 399 -43.61 0.28 55.46
CA ASP A 399 -42.59 -0.25 56.36
C ASP A 399 -41.29 -0.59 55.61
N THR A 400 -40.23 -0.67 56.39
CA THR A 400 -38.85 -1.00 56.01
C THR A 400 -38.73 -2.50 55.70
N GLN A 401 -38.58 -2.93 54.44
CA GLN A 401 -38.01 -4.24 54.12
C GLN A 401 -37.26 -4.24 52.78
N ALA A 402 -36.07 -4.84 52.82
CA ALA A 402 -35.27 -5.40 51.73
C ALA A 402 -34.89 -4.47 50.57
N VAL A 403 -33.59 -4.14 50.54
CA VAL A 403 -32.88 -3.64 49.36
C VAL A 403 -32.88 -4.76 48.32
N ASP A 404 -33.87 -4.75 47.43
CA ASP A 404 -33.91 -5.63 46.27
C ASP A 404 -32.79 -5.22 45.28
N GLU A 405 -31.86 -6.14 45.03
CA GLU A 405 -30.77 -6.05 44.05
C GLU A 405 -31.26 -6.08 42.58
N ASN A 406 -32.53 -5.79 42.29
CA ASN A 406 -33.12 -5.91 40.93
C ASN A 406 -33.04 -4.64 40.05
N ASN A 407 -32.22 -3.65 40.42
CA ASN A 407 -32.00 -2.47 39.56
C ASN A 407 -30.99 -2.68 38.41
N SER A 408 -30.52 -3.92 38.15
CA SER A 408 -29.70 -4.22 36.97
C SER A 408 -30.48 -4.66 35.72
N GLU A 409 -31.76 -5.05 35.84
CA GLU A 409 -32.54 -5.49 34.67
C GLU A 409 -33.24 -4.35 33.93
N LEU A 410 -33.60 -3.25 34.61
CA LEU A 410 -34.30 -2.11 33.99
C LEU A 410 -33.42 -1.22 33.10
N ASN A 411 -32.10 -1.36 33.14
CA ASN A 411 -31.18 -0.65 32.22
C ASN A 411 -30.92 -1.41 30.90
N GLN A 412 -31.51 -2.59 30.68
CA GLN A 412 -31.27 -3.38 29.45
C GLN A 412 -32.19 -3.02 28.26
N MET A 413 -33.21 -2.20 28.43
CA MET A 413 -34.12 -1.78 27.33
C MET A 413 -33.61 -0.59 26.50
N GLY A 414 -32.34 -0.20 26.64
CA GLY A 414 -31.82 1.08 26.14
C GLY A 414 -31.25 1.12 24.70
N THR A 415 -31.04 0.00 24.00
CA THR A 415 -30.48 0.04 22.64
C THR A 415 -31.40 -0.61 21.61
N SER A 416 -31.79 0.15 20.58
CA SER A 416 -32.57 -0.37 19.44
C SER A 416 -31.72 -1.21 18.49
N THR A 417 -30.39 -1.18 18.64
CA THR A 417 -29.42 -1.88 17.79
C THR A 417 -29.40 -3.38 18.12
N LYS A 418 -29.76 -4.22 17.15
CA LYS A 418 -29.71 -5.69 17.29
C LYS A 418 -28.29 -6.22 17.16
N ALA A 419 -27.52 -5.71 16.21
CA ALA A 419 -26.15 -6.15 15.97
C ALA A 419 -25.18 -4.99 15.72
N GLN A 420 -23.97 -5.12 16.26
CA GLN A 420 -22.83 -4.23 16.00
C GLN A 420 -21.76 -5.01 15.23
N ILE A 421 -21.30 -4.50 14.10
CA ILE A 421 -20.38 -5.21 13.21
C ILE A 421 -19.12 -4.38 13.02
N ALA A 422 -18.02 -4.81 13.61
CA ALA A 422 -16.70 -4.18 13.51
C ALA A 422 -15.96 -4.68 12.27
N PHE A 423 -15.97 -3.87 11.21
CA PHE A 423 -15.27 -4.13 9.96
C PHE A 423 -13.83 -3.63 10.01
N CYS A 424 -12.97 -4.29 9.22
CA CYS A 424 -11.72 -3.70 8.79
C CYS A 424 -11.96 -2.30 8.18
N ILE A 425 -11.06 -1.35 8.42
CA ILE A 425 -11.08 0.01 7.83
C ILE A 425 -10.99 0.05 6.31
N ASP A 426 -10.88 -1.10 5.64
CA ASP A 426 -10.81 -1.29 4.20
C ASP A 426 -11.87 -0.47 3.44
N VAL A 427 -11.43 0.28 2.41
CA VAL A 427 -12.31 1.16 1.62
C VAL A 427 -13.41 0.39 0.89
N ARG A 428 -13.18 -0.88 0.54
CA ARG A 428 -14.17 -1.75 -0.11
C ARG A 428 -15.29 -2.16 0.83
N SER A 429 -15.05 -2.11 2.14
CA SER A 429 -16.09 -2.39 3.14
C SER A 429 -17.03 -1.21 3.34
N GLU A 430 -16.69 0.01 2.91
CA GLU A 430 -17.56 1.19 3.10
C GLU A 430 -18.93 1.05 2.43
N PRO A 431 -19.04 0.69 1.12
CA PRO A 431 -20.35 0.46 0.50
C PRO A 431 -21.13 -0.66 1.17
N PHE A 432 -20.47 -1.78 1.51
CA PHE A 432 -21.09 -2.92 2.16
C PHE A 432 -21.67 -2.55 3.54
N ARG A 433 -20.92 -1.75 4.32
CA ARG A 433 -21.37 -1.19 5.60
C ARG A 433 -22.60 -0.31 5.44
N ARG A 434 -22.67 0.55 4.41
CA ARG A 434 -23.85 1.38 4.14
C ARG A 434 -25.09 0.52 3.88
N HIS A 435 -24.96 -0.54 3.08
CA HIS A 435 -26.08 -1.44 2.79
C HIS A 435 -26.52 -2.23 4.04
N ILE A 436 -25.60 -2.64 4.91
CA ILE A 436 -25.92 -3.25 6.21
C ILE A 436 -26.73 -2.29 7.08
N GLU A 437 -26.26 -1.06 7.28
CA GLU A 437 -26.93 -0.08 8.13
C GLU A 437 -28.30 0.33 7.59
N ALA A 438 -28.49 0.30 6.27
CA ALA A 438 -29.77 0.59 5.64
C ALA A 438 -30.78 -0.56 5.75
N ALA A 439 -30.31 -1.81 5.91
CA ALA A 439 -31.14 -3.00 5.87
C ALA A 439 -31.85 -3.33 7.18
N GLY A 440 -31.41 -2.76 8.30
CA GLY A 440 -31.98 -3.09 9.60
C GLY A 440 -31.36 -2.32 10.76
N PRO A 441 -31.68 -2.70 12.01
CA PRO A 441 -31.13 -2.11 13.22
C PRO A 441 -29.69 -2.60 13.47
N PHE A 442 -28.82 -2.42 12.48
CA PHE A 442 -27.42 -2.83 12.50
C PHE A 442 -26.52 -1.61 12.51
N GLU A 443 -25.50 -1.63 13.34
CA GLU A 443 -24.49 -0.59 13.45
C GLU A 443 -23.15 -1.12 12.95
N THR A 444 -22.41 -0.31 12.19
CA THR A 444 -21.06 -0.70 11.75
C THR A 444 -19.98 0.14 12.41
N ILE A 445 -18.90 -0.53 12.77
CA ILE A 445 -17.72 0.04 13.41
C ILE A 445 -16.53 -0.19 12.49
N GLY A 446 -15.61 0.77 12.41
CA GLY A 446 -14.36 0.65 11.67
C GLY A 446 -13.16 0.50 12.59
N ILE A 447 -12.35 -0.53 12.39
CA ILE A 447 -11.08 -0.77 13.09
C ILE A 447 -10.09 -1.46 12.13
N ALA A 448 -8.78 -1.37 12.37
CA ALA A 448 -7.83 -2.12 11.55
C ALA A 448 -7.99 -3.65 11.72
N GLY A 449 -7.90 -4.39 10.61
CA GLY A 449 -8.21 -5.82 10.56
C GLY A 449 -7.30 -6.74 11.40
N PHE A 450 -6.16 -6.28 11.90
CA PHE A 450 -5.35 -7.06 12.85
C PHE A 450 -5.86 -6.97 14.30
N PHE A 451 -6.82 -6.08 14.57
CA PHE A 451 -7.51 -5.88 15.86
C PHE A 451 -6.60 -5.55 17.06
N GLY A 452 -5.42 -4.96 16.81
CA GLY A 452 -4.48 -4.64 17.89
C GLY A 452 -3.69 -5.84 18.42
N LEU A 453 -3.79 -7.01 17.76
CA LEU A 453 -3.16 -8.25 18.20
C LEU A 453 -1.79 -8.46 17.51
N PRO A 454 -0.65 -8.40 18.23
CA PRO A 454 0.67 -8.54 17.63
C PRO A 454 1.08 -10.03 17.51
N ILE A 455 0.38 -10.78 16.65
CA ILE A 455 0.48 -12.24 16.60
C ILE A 455 1.10 -12.78 15.30
N GLN A 456 1.84 -13.87 15.46
CA GLN A 456 2.17 -14.81 14.39
C GLN A 456 1.18 -15.99 14.45
N LYS A 457 0.42 -16.16 13.36
CA LYS A 457 -0.55 -17.23 13.15
C LYS A 457 0.18 -18.51 12.72
N ASP A 458 -0.21 -19.62 13.33
CA ASP A 458 0.24 -20.98 12.98
C ASP A 458 -1.01 -21.85 12.78
N ALA A 459 -1.56 -21.83 11.56
CA ALA A 459 -2.80 -22.52 11.20
C ALA A 459 -2.56 -23.96 10.73
N VAL A 460 -3.54 -24.85 10.94
CA VAL A 460 -3.36 -26.29 10.67
C VAL A 460 -3.22 -26.64 9.19
N ASP A 461 -3.78 -25.80 8.31
CA ASP A 461 -3.82 -25.98 6.87
C ASP A 461 -2.73 -25.21 6.11
N GLU A 462 -1.94 -24.41 6.82
CA GLU A 462 -0.85 -23.61 6.27
C GLU A 462 0.51 -24.30 6.50
N GLN A 463 1.39 -24.23 5.50
CA GLN A 463 2.71 -24.87 5.57
C GLN A 463 3.72 -24.02 6.37
N PHE A 464 3.49 -22.71 6.42
CA PHE A 464 4.36 -21.74 7.05
C PHE A 464 3.55 -20.88 8.01
N LYS A 465 4.23 -20.38 9.03
CA LYS A 465 3.68 -19.42 9.99
C LYS A 465 3.53 -18.07 9.31
N HIS A 466 2.52 -17.31 9.67
CA HIS A 466 2.20 -16.02 9.06
C HIS A 466 2.11 -14.90 10.09
N ASP A 467 2.88 -13.83 9.88
CA ASP A 467 2.86 -12.64 10.72
C ASP A 467 1.58 -11.84 10.42
N SER A 468 0.55 -11.99 11.26
CA SER A 468 -0.80 -11.49 11.01
C SER A 468 -0.99 -10.08 11.58
N LEU A 469 -0.08 -9.18 11.24
CA LEU A 469 0.01 -7.81 11.73
C LEU A 469 0.69 -6.90 10.68
N PRO A 470 0.71 -5.57 10.87
CA PRO A 470 1.36 -4.67 9.94
C PRO A 470 2.86 -4.97 9.81
N VAL A 471 3.38 -4.95 8.58
CA VAL A 471 4.74 -5.44 8.24
C VAL A 471 5.87 -4.66 8.95
N MET A 472 5.60 -3.43 9.38
CA MET A 472 6.56 -2.62 10.16
C MET A 472 6.68 -3.04 11.62
N VAL A 473 5.80 -3.91 12.13
CA VAL A 473 5.81 -4.35 13.53
C VAL A 473 6.15 -5.84 13.60
N PRO A 474 7.15 -6.25 14.40
CA PRO A 474 7.44 -7.66 14.60
C PRO A 474 6.36 -8.35 15.47
N PRO A 475 6.06 -9.63 15.24
CA PRO A 475 5.13 -10.38 16.09
C PRO A 475 5.71 -10.55 17.49
N ALA A 476 4.87 -10.38 18.53
CA ALA A 476 5.26 -10.57 19.92
C ALA A 476 4.83 -11.93 20.48
N TYR A 477 3.79 -12.54 19.91
CA TYR A 477 3.22 -13.80 20.37
C TYR A 477 2.92 -14.73 19.21
N ARG A 478 2.89 -16.03 19.49
CA ARG A 478 2.48 -17.06 18.53
C ARG A 478 1.17 -17.69 18.95
N ILE A 479 0.24 -17.85 18.00
CA ILE A 479 -1.06 -18.47 18.24
C ILE A 479 -1.21 -19.66 17.30
N LYS A 480 -1.31 -20.84 17.89
CA LYS A 480 -1.43 -22.11 17.16
C LYS A 480 -2.89 -22.53 17.07
N GLU A 481 -3.28 -22.93 15.89
CA GLU A 481 -4.50 -23.69 15.67
C GLU A 481 -4.19 -25.18 15.86
N PHE A 482 -5.00 -25.88 16.65
CA PHE A 482 -4.82 -27.30 16.91
C PHE A 482 -6.17 -28.02 17.03
N ALA A 483 -6.16 -29.32 16.77
CA ALA A 483 -7.28 -30.22 17.03
C ALA A 483 -6.75 -31.49 17.69
N ASP A 484 -7.66 -32.42 18.03
CA ASP A 484 -7.27 -33.71 18.59
C ASP A 484 -6.26 -34.42 17.66
N ARG A 485 -5.29 -35.13 18.26
CA ARG A 485 -4.22 -35.80 17.51
C ARG A 485 -4.78 -36.80 16.48
N TYR A 486 -5.83 -37.52 16.81
CA TYR A 486 -6.47 -38.46 15.90
C TYR A 486 -7.04 -37.73 14.68
N ASP A 487 -7.84 -36.69 14.92
CA ASP A 487 -8.48 -35.91 13.86
C ASP A 487 -7.46 -35.20 12.98
N MET A 488 -6.39 -34.66 13.59
CA MET A 488 -5.27 -34.05 12.87
C MET A 488 -4.52 -35.05 11.99
N ASN A 489 -4.31 -36.28 12.46
CA ASN A 489 -3.65 -37.31 11.67
C ASN A 489 -4.51 -37.71 10.46
N VAL A 490 -5.82 -37.86 10.66
CA VAL A 490 -6.77 -38.14 9.56
C VAL A 490 -6.76 -37.00 8.54
N TYR A 491 -6.84 -35.75 9.00
CA TYR A 491 -6.79 -34.58 8.14
C TYR A 491 -5.47 -34.47 7.36
N ARG A 492 -4.33 -34.68 8.02
CA ARG A 492 -3.01 -34.68 7.38
C ARG A 492 -2.86 -35.81 6.36
N GLN A 493 -3.37 -37.01 6.66
CA GLN A 493 -3.35 -38.14 5.71
C GLN A 493 -4.19 -37.84 4.47
N GLN A 494 -5.35 -37.20 4.64
CA GLN A 494 -6.12 -36.68 3.53
C GLN A 494 -5.29 -35.63 2.77
N GLN A 495 -4.83 -34.54 3.39
CA GLN A 495 -4.04 -33.53 2.72
C GLN A 495 -2.83 -34.08 1.95
N GLN A 496 -2.09 -35.03 2.54
CA GLN A 496 -0.98 -35.75 1.91
C GLN A 496 -1.41 -36.57 0.69
N THR A 497 -2.56 -37.23 0.75
CA THR A 497 -3.08 -37.97 -0.41
C THR A 497 -3.37 -37.02 -1.57
N MET A 498 -3.87 -35.80 -1.30
CA MET A 498 -4.13 -34.79 -2.34
C MET A 498 -2.83 -34.18 -2.88
N SER A 499 -1.90 -33.86 -1.98
CA SER A 499 -0.60 -33.30 -2.37
C SER A 499 0.29 -34.33 -3.07
N SER A 500 0.09 -35.64 -2.82
CA SER A 500 0.85 -36.72 -3.47
C SER A 500 0.62 -36.77 -4.99
N MET A 501 -0.59 -36.44 -5.46
CA MET A 501 -0.89 -36.34 -6.90
C MET A 501 -0.10 -35.18 -7.54
N PHE A 502 -0.08 -34.02 -6.89
CA PHE A 502 0.72 -32.87 -7.33
C PHE A 502 2.23 -33.14 -7.23
N TYR A 503 2.67 -33.82 -6.17
CA TYR A 503 4.06 -34.21 -5.98
C TYR A 503 4.51 -35.19 -7.07
N THR A 504 3.69 -36.20 -7.37
CA THR A 504 3.96 -37.17 -8.45
C THR A 504 4.03 -36.45 -9.80
N PHE A 505 3.11 -35.54 -10.08
CA PHE A 505 3.14 -34.70 -11.29
C PHE A 505 4.45 -33.88 -11.37
N LYS A 506 4.84 -33.19 -10.28
CA LYS A 506 6.10 -32.43 -10.21
C LYS A 506 7.33 -33.34 -10.38
N LEU A 507 7.33 -34.50 -9.74
CA LEU A 507 8.41 -35.48 -9.83
C LEU A 507 8.56 -35.97 -11.28
N MET A 508 7.45 -36.30 -11.95
CA MET A 508 7.49 -36.69 -13.36
C MET A 508 8.01 -35.56 -14.25
N LYS A 509 7.52 -34.33 -14.05
CA LYS A 509 7.97 -33.13 -14.78
C LYS A 509 9.48 -32.89 -14.65
N ASN A 510 10.05 -33.13 -13.47
CA ASN A 510 11.47 -32.87 -13.19
C ASN A 510 12.41 -34.01 -13.61
N ASN A 511 11.88 -35.12 -14.14
CA ASN A 511 12.69 -36.26 -14.59
C ASN A 511 12.58 -36.44 -16.11
N VAL A 512 13.71 -36.67 -16.78
CA VAL A 512 13.79 -36.72 -18.25
C VAL A 512 12.82 -37.73 -18.85
N MET A 513 12.86 -39.00 -18.42
CA MET A 513 12.03 -40.04 -19.05
C MET A 513 10.53 -39.91 -18.72
N PRO A 514 10.11 -39.72 -17.46
CA PRO A 514 8.70 -39.53 -17.14
C PRO A 514 8.10 -38.23 -17.71
N SER A 515 8.90 -37.16 -17.86
CA SER A 515 8.41 -35.91 -18.45
C SER A 515 7.98 -36.06 -19.90
N LEU A 516 8.55 -37.01 -20.65
CA LEU A 516 8.17 -37.32 -22.03
C LEU A 516 6.82 -38.04 -22.14
N LEU A 517 6.35 -38.70 -21.08
CA LEU A 517 5.04 -39.37 -21.02
C LEU A 517 3.95 -38.48 -20.39
N LEU A 518 4.37 -37.39 -19.75
CA LEU A 518 3.47 -36.54 -18.98
C LEU A 518 2.40 -35.87 -19.86
N PRO A 519 2.69 -35.33 -21.06
CA PRO A 519 1.67 -34.78 -21.95
C PRO A 519 0.61 -35.81 -22.37
N GLU A 520 1.00 -37.05 -22.64
CA GLU A 520 0.09 -38.12 -23.08
C GLU A 520 -0.80 -38.58 -21.92
N LEU A 521 -0.25 -38.68 -20.71
CA LEU A 521 -0.97 -39.14 -19.52
C LEU A 521 -1.89 -38.06 -18.92
N SER A 522 -1.44 -36.81 -18.90
CA SER A 522 -2.18 -35.72 -18.25
C SER A 522 -2.93 -34.82 -19.22
N GLY A 523 -2.52 -34.75 -20.49
CA GLY A 523 -3.05 -33.84 -21.50
C GLY A 523 -4.56 -33.90 -21.66
N PRO A 524 -5.17 -35.06 -21.97
CA PRO A 524 -6.62 -35.15 -22.15
C PRO A 524 -7.43 -34.66 -20.93
N PHE A 525 -6.98 -35.01 -19.72
CA PHE A 525 -7.62 -34.58 -18.47
C PHE A 525 -7.44 -33.07 -18.23
N LEU A 526 -6.23 -32.55 -18.43
CA LEU A 526 -5.94 -31.12 -18.30
C LEU A 526 -6.72 -30.31 -19.34
N SER A 527 -6.81 -30.77 -20.59
CA SER A 527 -7.62 -30.13 -21.65
C SER A 527 -9.10 -30.08 -21.29
N LEU A 528 -9.67 -31.19 -20.80
CA LEU A 528 -11.07 -31.21 -20.35
C LEU A 528 -11.28 -30.26 -19.16
N SER A 529 -10.38 -30.30 -18.18
CA SER A 529 -10.40 -29.40 -17.03
C SER A 529 -10.33 -27.93 -17.47
N THR A 530 -9.45 -27.59 -18.42
CA THR A 530 -9.35 -26.25 -19.02
C THR A 530 -10.67 -25.83 -19.67
N ILE A 531 -11.27 -26.67 -20.50
CA ILE A 531 -12.56 -26.36 -21.16
C ILE A 531 -13.66 -26.12 -20.12
N VAL A 532 -13.79 -27.01 -19.13
CA VAL A 532 -14.82 -26.92 -18.08
C VAL A 532 -14.62 -25.68 -17.20
N ASN A 533 -13.39 -25.39 -16.79
CA ASN A 533 -13.06 -24.22 -15.97
C ASN A 533 -13.26 -22.91 -16.74
N SER A 534 -13.02 -22.89 -18.05
CA SER A 534 -13.25 -21.70 -18.89
C SER A 534 -14.72 -21.45 -19.20
N ILE A 535 -15.51 -22.50 -19.49
CA ILE A 535 -16.93 -22.33 -19.88
C ILE A 535 -17.83 -22.19 -18.64
N MET A 536 -17.53 -22.89 -17.56
CA MET A 536 -18.37 -22.94 -16.36
C MET A 536 -17.56 -22.69 -15.08
N PRO A 537 -16.87 -21.54 -14.93
CA PRO A 537 -15.98 -21.27 -13.81
C PRO A 537 -16.70 -21.43 -12.46
N ARG A 538 -17.91 -20.87 -12.30
CA ARG A 538 -18.66 -20.97 -11.05
C ARG A 538 -19.03 -22.41 -10.70
N LYS A 539 -19.64 -23.16 -11.64
CA LYS A 539 -20.13 -24.53 -11.38
C LYS A 539 -18.98 -25.50 -11.16
N SER A 540 -17.93 -25.39 -11.97
CA SER A 540 -16.71 -26.21 -11.84
C SER A 540 -16.06 -25.99 -10.47
N ARG A 541 -15.91 -24.73 -10.04
CA ARG A 541 -15.36 -24.38 -8.74
C ARG A 541 -16.23 -24.78 -7.56
N ALA A 542 -17.53 -24.48 -7.61
CA ALA A 542 -18.45 -24.93 -6.56
C ALA A 542 -18.43 -26.46 -6.40
N SER A 543 -18.32 -27.19 -7.51
CA SER A 543 -18.20 -28.66 -7.49
C SER A 543 -16.85 -29.10 -6.90
N LEU A 544 -15.75 -28.49 -7.32
CA LEU A 544 -14.40 -28.78 -6.81
C LEU A 544 -14.30 -28.47 -5.31
N GLN A 545 -14.85 -27.34 -4.87
CA GLN A 545 -14.86 -26.94 -3.46
C GLN A 545 -15.71 -27.90 -2.62
N LYS A 546 -16.88 -28.33 -3.11
CA LYS A 546 -17.69 -29.37 -2.45
C LYS A 546 -16.95 -30.70 -2.35
N ILE A 547 -16.26 -31.12 -3.41
CA ILE A 547 -15.42 -32.34 -3.39
C ILE A 547 -14.29 -32.17 -2.37
N LYS A 548 -13.60 -31.03 -2.40
CA LYS A 548 -12.52 -30.70 -1.47
C LYS A 548 -13.02 -30.71 -0.03
N GLN A 549 -14.13 -30.06 0.30
CA GLN A 549 -14.70 -30.04 1.66
C GLN A 549 -15.21 -31.42 2.10
N LYS A 550 -15.81 -32.19 1.19
CA LYS A 550 -16.28 -33.55 1.48
C LYS A 550 -15.10 -34.48 1.82
N TRP A 551 -13.96 -34.26 1.19
CA TRP A 551 -12.78 -35.10 1.31
C TRP A 551 -11.82 -34.62 2.40
N LEU A 552 -11.47 -33.33 2.41
CA LEU A 552 -10.80 -32.62 3.51
C LEU A 552 -11.83 -32.14 4.51
N LYS A 553 -12.17 -32.99 5.47
CA LYS A 553 -12.96 -32.55 6.62
C LYS A 553 -12.01 -31.86 7.61
N LYS A 554 -11.87 -30.53 7.50
CA LYS A 554 -11.12 -29.76 8.50
C LYS A 554 -11.77 -30.06 9.86
N PRO A 555 -10.99 -30.55 10.85
CA PRO A 555 -11.54 -30.86 12.15
C PRO A 555 -11.95 -29.58 12.88
N GLU A 556 -12.77 -29.72 13.92
CA GLU A 556 -13.05 -28.59 14.79
C GLU A 556 -11.76 -28.21 15.54
N THR A 557 -11.29 -26.99 15.30
CA THR A 557 -10.01 -26.52 15.82
C THR A 557 -10.18 -25.56 16.98
N LYS A 558 -9.26 -25.67 17.93
CA LYS A 558 -9.06 -24.74 19.04
C LYS A 558 -7.84 -23.86 18.76
N LEU A 559 -7.78 -22.72 19.44
CA LEU A 559 -6.63 -21.82 19.42
C LEU A 559 -5.91 -21.89 20.77
N THR A 560 -4.58 -21.80 20.76
CA THR A 560 -3.78 -21.63 21.99
C THR A 560 -3.96 -20.22 22.53
N ILE A 561 -5.07 -19.97 23.21
CA ILE A 561 -5.38 -18.67 23.82
C ILE A 561 -4.62 -18.50 25.13
N ASP A 562 -4.58 -19.55 25.96
CA ASP A 562 -3.85 -19.54 27.22
C ASP A 562 -2.36 -19.81 27.00
N ARG A 563 -1.52 -19.18 27.83
CA ARG A 563 -0.06 -19.30 27.76
C ARG A 563 0.37 -20.77 27.90
N GLU A 564 1.05 -21.28 26.88
CA GLU A 564 1.67 -22.60 26.87
C GLU A 564 3.19 -22.47 26.89
N PHE A 565 3.85 -23.33 27.66
CA PHE A 565 5.31 -23.38 27.69
C PHE A 565 5.82 -24.24 26.54
N ASP A 566 6.26 -23.60 25.46
CA ASP A 566 6.90 -24.25 24.32
C ASP A 566 8.39 -23.87 24.24
N ARG A 567 9.27 -24.80 24.62
CA ARG A 567 10.73 -24.60 24.56
C ARG A 567 11.27 -24.45 23.14
N THR A 568 10.50 -24.82 22.12
CA THR A 568 10.93 -24.78 20.71
C THR A 568 10.54 -23.48 20.00
N SER A 569 9.80 -22.61 20.68
CA SER A 569 9.28 -21.37 20.11
C SER A 569 10.10 -20.17 20.57
N ASP A 570 10.63 -19.39 19.62
CA ASP A 570 11.29 -18.10 19.92
C ASP A 570 10.33 -17.04 20.44
N LEU A 571 9.02 -17.23 20.21
CA LEU A 571 7.95 -16.37 20.69
C LEU A 571 7.11 -17.10 21.75
N PRO A 572 6.61 -16.40 22.79
CA PRO A 572 5.61 -16.96 23.68
C PRO A 572 4.36 -17.46 22.94
N VAL A 573 3.87 -18.65 23.30
CA VAL A 573 2.68 -19.26 22.70
C VAL A 573 1.46 -19.00 23.56
N GLY A 574 0.45 -18.33 23.00
CA GLY A 574 -0.73 -17.89 23.74
C GLY A 574 -0.47 -16.75 24.72
N PHE A 575 -1.51 -16.34 25.44
CA PHE A 575 -1.53 -15.16 26.29
C PHE A 575 -1.73 -15.52 27.76
N THR A 576 -1.13 -14.75 28.65
CA THR A 576 -1.51 -14.74 30.07
C THR A 576 -2.91 -14.14 30.21
N GLU A 577 -3.57 -14.41 31.32
CA GLU A 577 -4.90 -13.84 31.59
C GLU A 577 -4.90 -12.30 31.56
N GLN A 578 -3.87 -11.67 32.12
CA GLN A 578 -3.73 -10.21 32.10
C GLN A 578 -3.56 -9.68 30.67
N GLU A 579 -2.69 -10.31 29.87
CA GLU A 579 -2.53 -9.94 28.45
C GLU A 579 -3.85 -10.08 27.66
N GLN A 580 -4.65 -11.13 27.94
CA GLN A 580 -5.97 -11.29 27.32
C GLN A 580 -6.91 -10.13 27.67
N ILE A 581 -6.93 -9.70 28.94
CA ILE A 581 -7.72 -8.56 29.40
C ILE A 581 -7.24 -7.27 28.73
N ASP A 582 -5.92 -7.05 28.68
CA ASP A 582 -5.32 -5.84 28.13
C ASP A 582 -5.58 -5.71 26.62
N PHE A 583 -5.40 -6.79 25.85
CA PHE A 583 -5.68 -6.79 24.41
C PHE A 583 -7.17 -6.60 24.11
N ALA A 584 -8.06 -7.26 24.87
CA ALA A 584 -9.50 -7.06 24.72
C ALA A 584 -9.89 -5.61 25.03
N LEU A 585 -9.38 -5.05 26.14
CA LEU A 585 -9.64 -3.67 26.53
C LEU A 585 -9.14 -2.68 25.47
N GLN A 586 -7.92 -2.88 24.97
CA GLN A 586 -7.33 -2.02 23.95
C GLN A 586 -8.13 -2.08 22.64
N ALA A 587 -8.49 -3.28 22.18
CA ALA A 587 -9.29 -3.44 20.97
C ALA A 587 -10.66 -2.77 21.11
N LEU A 588 -11.37 -2.97 22.22
CA LEU A 588 -12.67 -2.34 22.49
C LEU A 588 -12.57 -0.82 22.56
N LYS A 589 -11.51 -0.27 23.16
CA LYS A 589 -11.25 1.18 23.15
C LYS A 589 -11.00 1.71 21.74
N LEU A 590 -10.20 1.01 20.92
CA LEU A 590 -9.94 1.39 19.54
C LEU A 590 -11.18 1.30 18.65
N MET A 591 -12.14 0.44 18.99
CA MET A 591 -13.44 0.32 18.31
C MET A 591 -14.45 1.41 18.72
N ASP A 592 -14.15 2.21 19.76
CA ASP A 592 -15.16 3.01 20.47
C ASP A 592 -16.33 2.15 20.99
N LEU A 593 -16.05 0.90 21.38
CA LEU A 593 -17.03 -0.09 21.83
C LEU A 593 -16.78 -0.46 23.30
N THR A 594 -16.87 0.54 24.18
CA THR A 594 -16.70 0.37 25.64
C THR A 594 -18.02 0.42 26.41
N GLU A 595 -19.12 0.77 25.74
CA GLU A 595 -20.45 0.94 26.30
C GLU A 595 -21.50 0.61 25.23
N ALA A 596 -22.79 0.52 25.63
CA ALA A 596 -23.91 0.30 24.73
C ALA A 596 -23.74 -0.90 23.76
N PHE A 597 -23.26 -2.03 24.29
CA PHE A 597 -23.11 -3.27 23.54
C PHE A 597 -24.45 -3.80 23.02
N ALA A 598 -24.49 -4.15 21.74
CA ALA A 598 -25.59 -4.90 21.15
C ALA A 598 -25.59 -6.36 21.65
N PRO A 599 -26.74 -7.05 21.60
CA PRO A 599 -26.82 -8.49 21.91
C PRO A 599 -25.89 -9.35 21.05
N PHE A 600 -25.62 -8.93 19.81
CA PHE A 600 -24.76 -9.66 18.89
C PHE A 600 -23.68 -8.75 18.31
N VAL A 601 -22.42 -9.00 18.66
CA VAL A 601 -21.26 -8.24 18.18
C VAL A 601 -20.46 -9.10 17.22
N VAL A 602 -20.27 -8.64 16.00
CA VAL A 602 -19.55 -9.36 14.95
C VAL A 602 -18.22 -8.67 14.67
N LEU A 603 -17.11 -9.36 14.90
CA LEU A 603 -15.80 -8.92 14.42
C LEU A 603 -15.65 -9.39 12.97
N ALA A 604 -15.82 -8.47 12.03
CA ALA A 604 -15.77 -8.72 10.60
C ALA A 604 -14.35 -8.46 10.07
N GLY A 605 -13.57 -9.54 9.97
CA GLY A 605 -12.39 -9.54 9.11
C GLY A 605 -12.79 -9.38 7.64
N HIS A 606 -11.84 -9.26 6.74
CA HIS A 606 -12.07 -9.36 5.30
C HIS A 606 -11.04 -10.28 4.65
N ALA A 607 -11.48 -10.85 3.54
CA ALA A 607 -10.69 -11.67 2.62
C ALA A 607 -11.10 -11.35 1.18
N SER A 608 -10.30 -11.75 0.20
CA SER A 608 -10.68 -11.64 -1.21
C SER A 608 -10.59 -13.01 -1.89
N HIS A 609 -11.45 -13.26 -2.89
CA HIS A 609 -11.38 -14.46 -3.69
C HIS A 609 -11.01 -14.14 -5.13
N SER A 610 -9.91 -14.71 -5.58
CA SER A 610 -9.52 -14.70 -6.99
C SER A 610 -8.80 -15.98 -7.35
N HIS A 611 -8.79 -16.31 -8.64
CA HIS A 611 -8.07 -17.46 -9.16
C HIS A 611 -7.01 -17.04 -10.15
N ASN A 612 -5.89 -17.79 -10.15
CA ASN A 612 -4.77 -17.54 -11.06
C ASN A 612 -4.27 -16.08 -11.00
N ASN A 613 -4.22 -15.52 -9.78
CA ASN A 613 -3.82 -14.15 -9.54
C ASN A 613 -2.53 -14.15 -8.70
N PRO A 614 -1.35 -13.89 -9.30
CA PRO A 614 -0.10 -13.81 -8.55
C PRO A 614 -0.16 -12.79 -7.41
N HIS A 615 -0.81 -11.65 -7.62
CA HIS A 615 -1.00 -10.60 -6.60
C HIS A 615 -2.24 -10.81 -5.72
N HIS A 616 -2.73 -12.04 -5.52
CA HIS A 616 -3.91 -12.28 -4.68
C HIS A 616 -3.76 -11.69 -3.26
N ALA A 617 -2.58 -11.80 -2.65
CA ALA A 617 -2.28 -11.20 -1.34
C ALA A 617 -2.43 -9.66 -1.30
N SER A 618 -2.32 -8.96 -2.44
CA SER A 618 -2.57 -7.51 -2.49
C SER A 618 -4.06 -7.14 -2.33
N LEU A 619 -4.96 -8.11 -2.47
CA LEU A 619 -6.40 -7.96 -2.25
C LEU A 619 -6.82 -8.36 -0.83
N GLU A 620 -5.93 -9.01 -0.09
CA GLU A 620 -6.13 -9.37 1.32
C GLU A 620 -5.89 -8.17 2.24
N CYS A 621 -5.92 -8.39 3.57
CA CYS A 621 -5.73 -7.31 4.53
C CYS A 621 -4.27 -6.84 4.58
N GLY A 622 -4.02 -5.60 4.14
CA GLY A 622 -2.69 -4.98 4.25
C GLY A 622 -2.21 -4.85 5.69
N ALA A 623 -3.13 -4.66 6.65
CA ALA A 623 -2.80 -4.59 8.08
C ALA A 623 -2.52 -5.98 8.70
N CYS A 624 -2.77 -7.08 7.99
CA CYS A 624 -2.46 -8.44 8.44
C CYS A 624 -1.36 -9.08 7.57
N GLY A 625 -0.49 -8.27 6.96
CA GLY A 625 0.63 -8.78 6.15
C GLY A 625 0.21 -9.46 4.85
N GLY A 626 -0.92 -9.08 4.25
CA GLY A 626 -1.40 -9.69 3.01
C GLY A 626 -2.16 -11.02 3.21
N ALA A 627 -2.75 -11.22 4.39
CA ALA A 627 -3.61 -12.36 4.70
C ALA A 627 -4.99 -11.92 5.21
N SER A 628 -5.93 -12.86 5.25
CA SER A 628 -7.25 -12.62 5.85
C SER A 628 -7.14 -12.28 7.33
N SER A 629 -8.01 -11.37 7.77
CA SER A 629 -8.15 -10.94 9.17
C SER A 629 -9.06 -11.83 10.02
N GLY A 630 -9.69 -12.87 9.44
CA GLY A 630 -10.63 -13.72 10.17
C GLY A 630 -10.00 -14.52 11.32
N PHE A 631 -8.71 -14.88 11.22
CA PHE A 631 -8.01 -15.55 12.32
C PHE A 631 -7.86 -14.64 13.55
N ASN A 632 -7.44 -13.39 13.35
CA ASN A 632 -7.29 -12.41 14.42
C ASN A 632 -8.65 -12.06 15.03
N ALA A 633 -9.68 -11.91 14.18
CA ALA A 633 -11.05 -11.70 14.62
C ALA A 633 -11.54 -12.87 15.50
N LYS A 634 -11.31 -14.13 15.07
CA LYS A 634 -11.64 -15.35 15.83
C LYS A 634 -10.99 -15.33 17.20
N LEU A 635 -9.69 -15.04 17.26
CA LEU A 635 -8.96 -14.97 18.51
C LEU A 635 -9.54 -13.91 19.47
N LEU A 636 -9.77 -12.67 18.98
CA LEU A 636 -10.33 -11.61 19.81
C LEU A 636 -11.74 -11.93 20.29
N ALA A 637 -12.62 -12.44 19.42
CA ALA A 637 -13.99 -12.81 19.80
C ALA A 637 -14.00 -13.92 20.85
N MET A 638 -13.13 -14.92 20.72
CA MET A 638 -12.99 -15.96 21.73
C MET A 638 -12.54 -15.38 23.07
N ILE A 639 -11.56 -14.46 23.08
CA ILE A 639 -11.09 -13.77 24.28
C ILE A 639 -12.23 -12.96 24.94
N CYS A 640 -12.98 -12.15 24.18
CA CYS A 640 -14.08 -11.33 24.69
C CYS A 640 -15.26 -12.14 25.27
N ASN A 641 -15.42 -13.40 24.85
CA ASN A 641 -16.44 -14.29 25.37
C ASN A 641 -16.03 -15.03 26.65
N ARG A 642 -14.76 -14.96 27.09
CA ARG A 642 -14.33 -15.68 28.29
C ARG A 642 -14.83 -14.99 29.57
N PRO A 643 -15.41 -15.73 30.54
CA PRO A 643 -15.91 -15.14 31.79
C PRO A 643 -14.86 -14.38 32.58
N ASN A 644 -13.63 -14.91 32.65
CA ASN A 644 -12.54 -14.30 33.40
C ASN A 644 -12.06 -12.98 32.77
N VAL A 645 -12.03 -12.91 31.43
CA VAL A 645 -11.73 -11.67 30.70
C VAL A 645 -12.84 -10.64 30.93
N ARG A 646 -14.12 -11.03 30.86
CA ARG A 646 -15.25 -10.14 31.16
C ARG A 646 -15.19 -9.58 32.59
N GLN A 647 -14.80 -10.40 33.56
CA GLN A 647 -14.59 -9.95 34.93
C GLN A 647 -13.45 -8.92 35.04
N GLY A 648 -12.33 -9.15 34.36
CA GLY A 648 -11.21 -8.20 34.30
C GLY A 648 -11.56 -6.89 33.59
N LEU A 649 -12.31 -6.96 32.49
CA LEU A 649 -12.81 -5.78 31.78
C LEU A 649 -13.75 -4.94 32.65
N LYS A 650 -14.61 -5.60 33.43
CA LYS A 650 -15.50 -4.93 34.40
C LYS A 650 -14.71 -4.15 35.45
N GLN A 651 -13.60 -4.71 35.94
CA GLN A 651 -12.70 -4.02 36.88
C GLN A 651 -12.01 -2.80 36.23
N SER A 652 -11.80 -2.85 34.92
CA SER A 652 -11.25 -1.76 34.11
C SER A 652 -12.33 -0.79 33.59
N GLY A 653 -13.58 -0.91 34.05
CA GLY A 653 -14.69 -0.01 33.73
C GLY A 653 -15.45 -0.31 32.44
N VAL A 654 -15.19 -1.44 31.78
CA VAL A 654 -15.93 -1.89 30.59
C VAL A 654 -16.83 -3.06 30.96
N TYR A 655 -18.14 -2.83 30.95
CA TYR A 655 -19.13 -3.86 31.26
C TYR A 655 -19.77 -4.40 29.98
N ILE A 656 -19.44 -5.65 29.66
CA ILE A 656 -20.09 -6.42 28.58
C ILE A 656 -21.28 -7.16 29.20
N PRO A 657 -22.53 -6.93 28.75
CA PRO A 657 -23.70 -7.67 29.22
C PRO A 657 -23.57 -9.18 28.97
N GLU A 658 -24.13 -10.00 29.87
CA GLU A 658 -24.13 -11.47 29.68
C GLU A 658 -24.94 -11.92 28.46
N THR A 659 -25.92 -11.11 28.04
CA THR A 659 -26.71 -11.34 26.82
C THR A 659 -25.93 -11.07 25.54
N THR A 660 -24.85 -10.27 25.60
CA THR A 660 -23.99 -9.95 24.47
C THR A 660 -23.05 -11.11 24.18
N VAL A 661 -22.93 -11.47 22.90
CA VAL A 661 -21.98 -12.47 22.42
C VAL A 661 -21.16 -11.94 21.26
N PHE A 662 -19.87 -12.31 21.23
CA PHE A 662 -18.97 -11.97 20.13
C PHE A 662 -18.90 -13.13 19.14
N ALA A 663 -19.19 -12.84 17.87
CA ALA A 663 -19.07 -13.75 16.74
C ALA A 663 -18.09 -13.16 15.70
N VAL A 664 -17.75 -13.96 14.70
CA VAL A 664 -16.78 -13.60 13.67
C VAL A 664 -17.27 -14.02 12.30
N ALA A 665 -17.11 -13.10 11.37
CA ALA A 665 -17.27 -13.35 9.97
C ALA A 665 -16.14 -12.71 9.16
N GLU A 666 -16.01 -13.14 7.91
CA GLU A 666 -15.16 -12.52 6.90
C GLU A 666 -16.02 -11.87 5.84
N HIS A 667 -15.80 -10.59 5.61
CA HIS A 667 -16.29 -9.88 4.43
C HIS A 667 -15.45 -10.30 3.23
N HIS A 668 -16.04 -11.08 2.32
CA HIS A 668 -15.40 -11.40 1.05
C HIS A 668 -15.57 -10.26 0.05
N THR A 669 -14.55 -9.42 -0.13
CA THR A 669 -14.63 -8.15 -0.88
C THR A 669 -14.91 -8.33 -2.37
N SER A 670 -14.53 -9.47 -2.94
CA SER A 670 -14.78 -9.80 -4.35
C SER A 670 -16.23 -10.21 -4.64
N THR A 671 -17.00 -10.57 -3.60
CA THR A 671 -18.36 -11.10 -3.73
C THR A 671 -19.37 -10.42 -2.80
N ASP A 672 -18.95 -9.45 -1.99
CA ASP A 672 -19.76 -8.73 -1.00
C ASP A 672 -20.65 -9.68 -0.16
N THR A 673 -20.04 -10.75 0.37
CA THR A 673 -20.71 -11.73 1.23
C THR A 673 -20.06 -11.76 2.60
N LEU A 674 -20.86 -11.99 3.64
CA LEU A 674 -20.39 -12.17 5.00
C LEU A 674 -20.32 -13.67 5.34
N ALA A 675 -19.11 -14.24 5.36
CA ALA A 675 -18.87 -15.66 5.61
C ALA A 675 -18.57 -15.91 7.10
N TRP A 676 -19.42 -16.66 7.79
CA TRP A 676 -19.23 -16.98 9.22
C TRP A 676 -17.99 -17.86 9.45
N VAL A 677 -17.12 -17.43 10.38
CA VAL A 677 -15.91 -18.16 10.80
C VAL A 677 -16.06 -18.73 12.20
N TYR A 678 -16.73 -18.00 13.09
CA TYR A 678 -16.99 -18.43 14.46
C TYR A 678 -18.30 -17.83 14.97
N VAL A 679 -19.21 -18.69 15.40
CA VAL A 679 -20.43 -18.32 16.12
C VAL A 679 -20.47 -19.21 17.36
N PRO A 680 -20.57 -18.66 18.58
CA PRO A 680 -20.69 -19.47 19.78
C PRO A 680 -21.92 -20.41 19.71
N ASP A 681 -21.78 -21.65 20.19
CA ASP A 681 -22.86 -22.65 20.16
C ASP A 681 -24.08 -22.23 20.99
N THR A 682 -23.85 -21.44 22.04
CA THR A 682 -24.89 -20.93 22.93
C THR A 682 -25.12 -19.45 22.67
N LEU A 683 -26.26 -19.11 22.08
CA LEU A 683 -26.75 -17.75 21.92
C LEU A 683 -27.90 -17.50 22.88
N SER A 684 -27.92 -16.33 23.53
CA SER A 684 -29.12 -15.86 24.22
C SER A 684 -30.27 -15.71 23.20
N SER A 685 -31.52 -15.78 23.64
CA SER A 685 -32.67 -15.62 22.72
C SER A 685 -32.61 -14.30 21.93
N ILE A 686 -32.13 -13.23 22.55
CA ILE A 686 -31.97 -11.91 21.93
C ILE A 686 -30.80 -11.90 20.95
N ALA A 687 -29.67 -12.56 21.27
CA ALA A 687 -28.55 -12.68 20.35
C ALA A 687 -28.88 -13.58 19.14
N LEU A 688 -29.68 -14.63 19.35
CA LEU A 688 -30.17 -15.50 18.28
C LEU A 688 -31.09 -14.73 17.33
N ASP A 689 -32.05 -13.96 17.85
CA ASP A 689 -32.91 -13.08 17.04
C ASP A 689 -32.09 -12.05 16.24
N ALA A 690 -31.04 -11.48 16.84
CA ALA A 690 -30.14 -10.57 16.14
C ALA A 690 -29.33 -11.27 15.03
N TYR A 691 -28.80 -12.48 15.28
CA TYR A 691 -28.10 -13.30 14.30
C TYR A 691 -29.01 -13.69 13.13
N GLU A 692 -30.22 -14.18 13.41
CA GLU A 692 -31.21 -14.55 12.39
C GLU A 692 -31.63 -13.34 11.57
N SER A 693 -31.95 -12.21 12.22
CA SER A 693 -32.29 -10.94 11.54
C SER A 693 -31.20 -10.50 10.56
N LEU A 694 -29.92 -10.62 10.95
CA LEU A 694 -28.79 -10.26 10.09
C LEU A 694 -28.66 -11.21 8.90
N ASN A 695 -28.83 -12.52 9.11
CA ASN A 695 -28.77 -13.52 8.02
C ASN A 695 -29.94 -13.37 7.05
N ASP A 696 -31.14 -13.06 7.53
CA ASP A 696 -32.32 -12.83 6.69
C ASP A 696 -32.16 -11.59 5.80
N ALA A 697 -31.49 -10.55 6.29
CA ALA A 697 -31.20 -9.34 5.53
C ALA A 697 -30.03 -9.52 4.52
N MET A 698 -29.11 -10.46 4.78
CA MET A 698 -27.85 -10.60 4.04
C MET A 698 -28.01 -10.78 2.52
N PRO A 699 -28.94 -11.60 1.99
CA PRO A 699 -29.10 -11.75 0.54
C PRO A 699 -29.36 -10.43 -0.19
N MET A 700 -30.20 -9.56 0.40
CA MET A 700 -30.52 -8.24 -0.15
C MET A 700 -29.32 -7.29 -0.06
N ILE A 701 -28.63 -7.28 1.09
CA ILE A 701 -27.40 -6.50 1.31
C ILE A 701 -26.34 -6.87 0.26
N SER A 702 -26.06 -8.16 0.09
CA SER A 702 -25.12 -8.67 -0.90
C SER A 702 -25.54 -8.33 -2.33
N GLU A 703 -26.83 -8.39 -2.67
CA GLU A 703 -27.30 -8.03 -4.01
C GLU A 703 -27.04 -6.55 -4.33
N HIS A 704 -27.35 -5.65 -3.39
CA HIS A 704 -27.16 -4.21 -3.57
C HIS A 704 -25.68 -3.83 -3.63
N ALA A 705 -24.86 -4.37 -2.73
CA ALA A 705 -23.42 -4.11 -2.72
C ALA A 705 -22.74 -4.61 -4.01
N ASN A 706 -23.05 -5.83 -4.45
CA ASN A 706 -22.50 -6.35 -5.70
C ASN A 706 -22.95 -5.53 -6.91
N ARG A 707 -24.22 -5.09 -6.96
CA ARG A 707 -24.68 -4.23 -8.07
C ARG A 707 -23.86 -2.95 -8.16
N GLU A 708 -23.71 -2.24 -7.04
CA GLU A 708 -22.92 -1.01 -6.97
C GLU A 708 -21.45 -1.24 -7.38
N ARG A 709 -20.85 -2.35 -6.95
CA ARG A 709 -19.46 -2.68 -7.27
C ARG A 709 -19.26 -3.08 -8.73
N LEU A 710 -20.13 -3.94 -9.27
CA LEU A 710 -20.04 -4.42 -10.66
C LEU A 710 -20.28 -3.31 -11.68
N ASP A 711 -21.13 -2.33 -11.37
CA ASP A 711 -21.35 -1.14 -12.22
C ASP A 711 -20.06 -0.32 -12.40
N LYS A 712 -19.08 -0.44 -11.48
CA LYS A 712 -17.77 0.22 -11.56
C LYS A 712 -16.73 -0.58 -12.38
N LEU A 713 -17.01 -1.82 -12.77
CA LEU A 713 -16.08 -2.65 -13.56
C LEU A 713 -16.24 -2.37 -15.07
N PRO A 714 -15.13 -2.21 -15.82
CA PRO A 714 -15.17 -1.72 -17.20
C PRO A 714 -15.73 -2.71 -18.23
N THR A 715 -15.74 -4.01 -17.93
CA THR A 715 -16.05 -5.08 -18.91
C THR A 715 -17.47 -5.63 -18.82
N ILE A 716 -18.24 -5.27 -17.79
CA ILE A 716 -19.53 -5.92 -17.48
C ILE A 716 -20.70 -4.96 -17.68
N GLY A 717 -20.59 -3.74 -17.16
CA GLY A 717 -21.72 -2.84 -17.03
C GLY A 717 -22.83 -3.43 -16.15
N ARG A 718 -24.08 -3.04 -16.42
CA ARG A 718 -25.24 -3.39 -15.59
C ARG A 718 -25.68 -4.85 -15.81
N VAL A 719 -25.86 -5.59 -14.72
CA VAL A 719 -26.23 -7.00 -14.73
C VAL A 719 -27.54 -7.31 -14.00
N ASN A 720 -28.23 -8.36 -14.44
CA ASN A 720 -29.48 -8.82 -13.84
C ASN A 720 -29.25 -9.62 -12.54
N HIS A 721 -28.19 -10.42 -12.47
CA HIS A 721 -27.88 -11.29 -11.33
C HIS A 721 -26.51 -10.94 -10.74
N PRO A 722 -26.39 -9.82 -10.00
CA PRO A 722 -25.10 -9.29 -9.57
C PRO A 722 -24.30 -10.24 -8.67
N VAL A 723 -24.95 -10.93 -7.72
CA VAL A 723 -24.26 -11.91 -6.86
C VAL A 723 -23.69 -13.07 -7.67
N GLU A 724 -24.46 -13.57 -8.64
CA GLU A 724 -24.05 -14.68 -9.48
C GLU A 724 -22.88 -14.31 -10.39
N GLU A 725 -22.90 -13.08 -10.92
CA GLU A 725 -21.84 -12.56 -11.78
C GLU A 725 -20.56 -12.29 -10.98
N ALA A 726 -20.68 -11.72 -9.78
CA ALA A 726 -19.56 -11.55 -8.86
C ALA A 726 -18.86 -12.87 -8.54
N GLN A 727 -19.64 -13.91 -8.25
CA GLN A 727 -19.10 -15.27 -8.04
C GLN A 727 -18.45 -15.83 -9.29
N ARG A 728 -19.01 -15.55 -10.49
CA ARG A 728 -18.40 -15.95 -11.76
C ARG A 728 -17.03 -15.29 -11.93
N PHE A 729 -16.93 -13.97 -11.74
CA PHE A 729 -15.70 -13.18 -11.80
C PHE A 729 -14.64 -13.68 -10.82
N ALA A 730 -15.00 -13.87 -9.55
CA ALA A 730 -14.09 -14.40 -8.54
C ALA A 730 -13.61 -15.83 -8.86
N SER A 731 -14.42 -16.61 -9.58
CA SER A 731 -14.14 -18.00 -9.95
C SER A 731 -13.42 -18.15 -11.31
N ASP A 732 -13.38 -17.09 -12.12
CA ASP A 732 -12.83 -17.12 -13.47
C ASP A 732 -11.31 -16.95 -13.44
N TRP A 733 -10.60 -18.02 -13.78
CA TRP A 733 -9.14 -18.06 -13.82
C TRP A 733 -8.50 -17.21 -14.93
N SER A 734 -9.29 -16.75 -15.91
CA SER A 734 -8.84 -15.83 -16.95
C SER A 734 -9.10 -14.37 -16.60
N GLU A 735 -9.88 -14.12 -15.55
CA GLU A 735 -10.26 -12.77 -15.16
C GLU A 735 -9.07 -12.03 -14.51
N VAL A 736 -8.73 -10.89 -15.09
CA VAL A 736 -7.63 -10.05 -14.63
C VAL A 736 -8.07 -9.10 -13.51
N ARG A 737 -9.36 -8.74 -13.46
CA ARG A 737 -10.00 -7.82 -12.52
C ARG A 737 -11.22 -8.47 -11.83
N PRO A 738 -11.02 -9.41 -10.89
CA PRO A 738 -12.12 -9.92 -10.05
C PRO A 738 -12.75 -8.80 -9.20
N GLU A 739 -11.95 -7.81 -8.84
CA GLU A 739 -12.33 -6.56 -8.19
C GLU A 739 -11.25 -5.48 -8.46
N TRP A 740 -11.55 -4.24 -8.08
CA TRP A 740 -10.60 -3.11 -8.15
C TRP A 740 -9.54 -3.11 -7.04
N GLY A 741 -9.73 -3.91 -5.99
CA GLY A 741 -8.95 -3.79 -4.76
C GLY A 741 -9.19 -2.42 -4.11
N LEU A 742 -8.13 -1.81 -3.59
CA LEU A 742 -8.18 -0.52 -2.90
C LEU A 742 -7.97 0.67 -3.86
N ALA A 743 -8.23 0.49 -5.16
CA ALA A 743 -8.14 1.60 -6.11
C ALA A 743 -9.12 2.72 -5.74
N LYS A 744 -8.83 3.95 -6.20
CA LYS A 744 -9.46 5.22 -5.76
C LYS A 744 -9.38 5.58 -4.27
N ASN A 745 -8.68 4.82 -3.43
CA ASN A 745 -8.41 5.25 -2.04
C ASN A 745 -7.81 6.68 -2.03
N ALA A 746 -8.30 7.53 -1.14
CA ALA A 746 -7.99 8.96 -1.15
C ALA A 746 -8.00 9.59 0.25
N SER A 747 -8.79 9.08 1.20
CA SER A 747 -8.87 9.65 2.55
C SER A 747 -8.95 8.61 3.65
N PHE A 748 -8.54 9.01 4.86
CA PHE A 748 -8.74 8.25 6.09
C PHE A 748 -9.49 9.12 7.10
N ILE A 749 -10.73 8.77 7.43
CA ILE A 749 -11.53 9.50 8.43
C ILE A 749 -11.47 8.78 9.76
N ILE A 750 -11.02 9.50 10.78
CA ILE A 750 -10.93 9.08 12.18
C ILE A 750 -11.98 9.89 12.96
N GLY A 751 -13.06 9.23 13.36
CA GLY A 751 -14.13 9.92 14.08
C GLY A 751 -15.32 9.01 14.40
N ARG A 752 -16.36 9.60 14.97
CA ARG A 752 -17.59 8.88 15.31
C ARG A 752 -18.35 8.52 14.04
N ARG A 753 -19.04 7.37 14.04
CA ARG A 753 -19.81 6.91 12.88
C ARG A 753 -20.85 7.94 12.40
N GLN A 754 -21.39 8.75 13.30
CA GLN A 754 -22.37 9.81 12.99
C GLN A 754 -21.84 10.84 11.97
N LEU A 755 -20.52 11.11 11.94
CA LEU A 755 -19.93 12.07 10.99
C LEU A 755 -20.13 11.69 9.53
N THR A 756 -20.19 10.39 9.25
CA THR A 756 -20.21 9.82 7.89
C THR A 756 -21.45 8.95 7.65
N LYS A 757 -22.44 9.00 8.53
CA LYS A 757 -23.65 8.19 8.41
C LYS A 757 -24.52 8.71 7.27
N GLY A 758 -25.01 7.80 6.42
CA GLY A 758 -25.92 8.13 5.33
C GLY A 758 -25.28 8.81 4.10
N ILE A 759 -23.97 9.09 4.11
CA ILE A 759 -23.27 9.64 2.95
C ILE A 759 -22.56 8.53 2.17
N ASP A 760 -22.52 8.64 0.84
CA ASP A 760 -21.74 7.75 -0.03
C ASP A 760 -20.32 8.31 -0.22
N LEU A 761 -19.34 7.59 0.36
CA LEU A 761 -17.91 7.89 0.23
C LEU A 761 -17.26 7.17 -0.96
N GLU A 762 -18.09 6.53 -1.80
CA GLU A 762 -17.75 5.90 -3.07
C GLU A 762 -16.72 4.77 -2.97
N GLY A 763 -16.47 4.22 -1.78
CA GLY A 763 -15.37 3.27 -1.54
C GLY A 763 -13.98 3.91 -1.66
N ARG A 764 -13.83 5.20 -1.35
CA ARG A 764 -12.55 5.94 -1.42
C ARG A 764 -11.92 6.23 -0.06
N THR A 765 -12.65 5.94 1.01
CA THR A 765 -12.31 6.40 2.35
C THR A 765 -12.12 5.24 3.30
N PHE A 766 -10.95 5.17 3.92
CA PHE A 766 -10.72 4.32 5.07
C PHE A 766 -11.49 4.91 6.25
N LEU A 767 -12.23 4.09 6.99
CA LEU A 767 -13.12 4.57 8.06
C LEU A 767 -12.75 3.93 9.39
N HIS A 768 -12.30 4.74 10.36
CA HIS A 768 -11.97 4.30 11.71
C HIS A 768 -12.84 5.00 12.75
N ASN A 769 -13.47 4.22 13.63
CA ASN A 769 -14.24 4.78 14.75
C ASN A 769 -13.29 5.38 15.79
N TYR A 770 -13.67 6.53 16.33
CA TYR A 770 -12.91 7.24 17.37
C TYR A 770 -13.78 8.31 18.01
N ASP A 771 -13.75 8.41 19.35
CA ASP A 771 -14.33 9.52 20.10
C ASP A 771 -13.27 10.19 20.97
N TRP A 772 -12.88 11.41 20.59
CA TRP A 772 -11.88 12.20 21.28
C TRP A 772 -12.22 12.45 22.76
N ARG A 773 -13.51 12.43 23.14
CA ARG A 773 -13.94 12.63 24.53
C ARG A 773 -13.48 11.49 25.46
N LYS A 774 -13.29 10.30 24.89
CA LYS A 774 -12.81 9.09 25.58
C LYS A 774 -11.29 8.97 25.57
N ASP A 775 -10.59 9.84 24.83
CA ASP A 775 -9.13 9.85 24.67
C ASP A 775 -8.48 11.10 25.31
N LYS A 776 -8.55 11.18 26.64
CA LYS A 776 -8.14 12.39 27.38
C LYS A 776 -6.66 12.71 27.25
N ASP A 777 -5.80 11.70 27.16
CA ASP A 777 -4.35 11.83 27.04
C ASP A 777 -3.89 11.92 25.58
N GLY A 778 -4.67 11.38 24.62
CA GLY A 778 -4.36 11.35 23.19
C GLY A 778 -3.68 10.05 22.75
N THR A 779 -3.63 9.04 23.64
CA THR A 779 -2.94 7.77 23.39
C THR A 779 -3.66 6.95 22.32
N LEU A 780 -4.99 6.95 22.30
CA LEU A 780 -5.75 6.20 21.31
C LEU A 780 -5.56 6.80 19.91
N LEU A 781 -5.68 8.13 19.78
CA LEU A 781 -5.44 8.80 18.51
C LEU A 781 -4.02 8.56 18.01
N ASN A 782 -3.03 8.67 18.88
CA ASN A 782 -1.64 8.38 18.51
C ASN A 782 -1.45 6.93 18.04
N THR A 783 -2.14 5.98 18.67
CA THR A 783 -2.14 4.56 18.26
C THR A 783 -2.78 4.37 16.88
N ILE A 784 -3.93 5.02 16.62
CA ILE A 784 -4.62 4.97 15.33
C ILE A 784 -3.75 5.57 14.23
N ILE A 785 -3.03 6.66 14.52
CA ILE A 785 -2.13 7.33 13.57
C ILE A 785 -0.89 6.48 13.29
N SER A 786 -0.27 5.93 14.34
CA SER A 786 1.00 5.21 14.21
C SER A 786 0.85 3.81 13.60
N GLY A 787 -0.35 3.21 13.67
CA GLY A 787 -0.64 1.90 13.06
C GLY A 787 -1.56 2.03 11.85
N PRO A 788 -2.89 2.06 12.05
CA PRO A 788 -3.89 2.12 10.97
C PRO A 788 -3.66 3.23 9.92
N ALA A 789 -3.39 4.49 10.32
CA ALA A 789 -3.19 5.58 9.38
C ALA A 789 -1.91 5.41 8.56
N LEU A 790 -0.83 4.93 9.21
CA LEU A 790 0.43 4.63 8.54
C LEU A 790 0.25 3.54 7.48
N VAL A 791 -0.49 2.46 7.79
CA VAL A 791 -0.82 1.41 6.81
C VAL A 791 -1.66 1.97 5.66
N ALA A 792 -2.67 2.80 5.95
CA ALA A 792 -3.48 3.46 4.93
C ALA A 792 -2.64 4.37 4.02
N GLN A 793 -1.67 5.11 4.59
CA GLN A 793 -0.73 5.94 3.83
C GLN A 793 0.14 5.09 2.91
N TRP A 794 0.66 3.96 3.40
CA TRP A 794 1.47 3.05 2.58
C TRP A 794 0.70 2.46 1.42
N ILE A 795 -0.55 2.03 1.66
CA ILE A 795 -1.45 1.60 0.58
C ILE A 795 -1.66 2.73 -0.42
N ASN A 796 -1.97 3.94 0.05
CA ASN A 796 -2.18 5.09 -0.81
C ASN A 796 -0.96 5.39 -1.69
N LEU A 797 0.24 5.47 -1.11
CA LEU A 797 1.47 5.74 -1.85
C LEU A 797 1.86 4.60 -2.80
N GLN A 798 1.55 3.34 -2.49
CA GLN A 798 1.74 2.22 -3.43
C GLN A 798 0.85 2.36 -4.67
N TYR A 799 -0.43 2.67 -4.48
CA TYR A 799 -1.37 2.92 -5.59
C TYR A 799 -0.99 4.17 -6.38
N TYR A 800 -0.61 5.24 -5.70
CA TYR A 800 -0.10 6.47 -6.29
C TYR A 800 1.10 6.18 -7.20
N ALA A 801 2.15 5.55 -6.66
CA ALA A 801 3.39 5.24 -7.37
C ALA A 801 3.15 4.34 -8.60
N SER A 802 2.31 3.32 -8.42
CA SER A 802 1.91 2.40 -9.50
C SER A 802 1.13 3.10 -10.62
N THR A 803 0.58 4.29 -10.38
CA THR A 803 -0.22 5.05 -11.35
C THR A 803 0.61 6.13 -12.05
N VAL A 804 1.45 6.87 -11.32
CA VAL A 804 2.27 7.97 -11.89
C VAL A 804 3.50 7.46 -12.64
N ALA A 805 4.16 6.43 -12.11
CA ALA A 805 5.36 5.83 -12.68
C ALA A 805 5.23 4.29 -12.80
N PRO A 806 4.24 3.80 -13.59
CA PRO A 806 3.91 2.37 -13.70
C PRO A 806 5.05 1.51 -14.28
N HIS A 807 5.98 2.12 -15.01
CA HIS A 807 7.15 1.44 -15.56
C HIS A 807 8.23 1.14 -14.51
N PHE A 808 8.24 1.89 -13.40
CA PHE A 808 9.24 1.77 -12.33
C PHE A 808 8.64 1.20 -11.04
N TYR A 809 7.47 1.72 -10.62
CA TYR A 809 6.77 1.32 -9.40
C TYR A 809 5.50 0.50 -9.64
N GLY A 810 5.22 0.08 -10.88
CA GLY A 810 4.08 -0.79 -11.22
C GLY A 810 4.47 -2.26 -11.38
N SER A 811 3.53 -3.08 -11.85
CA SER A 811 3.81 -4.46 -12.30
C SER A 811 3.41 -4.79 -13.73
N GLY A 812 3.20 -3.74 -14.51
CA GLY A 812 2.86 -3.83 -15.93
C GLY A 812 1.53 -4.56 -16.17
N ASN A 813 1.38 -5.10 -17.37
CA ASN A 813 0.17 -5.82 -17.75
C ASN A 813 0.14 -7.22 -17.11
N LYS A 814 -0.92 -7.52 -16.35
CA LYS A 814 -1.13 -8.82 -15.70
C LYS A 814 -1.10 -10.01 -16.68
N ALA A 815 -1.49 -9.81 -17.94
CA ALA A 815 -1.51 -10.86 -18.96
C ALA A 815 -0.10 -11.32 -19.42
N THR A 816 0.93 -10.47 -19.23
CA THR A 816 2.32 -10.74 -19.64
C THR A 816 3.24 -11.00 -18.45
N GLN A 817 2.68 -11.07 -17.24
CA GLN A 817 3.44 -11.38 -16.03
C GLN A 817 3.91 -12.82 -16.02
N THR A 818 5.17 -13.02 -15.65
CA THR A 818 5.76 -14.32 -15.36
C THR A 818 6.05 -14.41 -13.87
N VAL A 819 5.43 -15.37 -13.18
CA VAL A 819 5.79 -15.66 -11.77
C VAL A 819 7.18 -16.28 -11.77
N THR A 820 8.13 -15.61 -11.11
CA THR A 820 9.54 -15.99 -11.10
C THR A 820 9.96 -16.42 -9.70
N SER A 821 10.58 -17.60 -9.63
CA SER A 821 11.19 -18.17 -8.43
C SER A 821 10.27 -18.26 -7.20
N GLY A 822 8.94 -18.14 -7.39
CA GLY A 822 7.97 -18.06 -6.29
C GLY A 822 8.05 -16.78 -5.46
N VAL A 823 8.93 -15.83 -5.82
CA VAL A 823 9.19 -14.61 -5.04
C VAL A 823 8.43 -13.40 -5.56
N GLY A 824 8.13 -13.33 -6.85
CA GLY A 824 7.53 -12.14 -7.46
C GLY A 824 7.15 -12.38 -8.91
N VAL A 825 6.83 -11.29 -9.61
CA VAL A 825 6.49 -11.30 -11.03
C VAL A 825 7.47 -10.48 -11.84
N MET A 826 7.71 -10.88 -13.07
CA MET A 826 8.49 -10.15 -14.07
C MET A 826 7.61 -9.87 -15.30
N GLN A 827 7.95 -8.84 -16.06
CA GLN A 827 7.48 -8.66 -17.43
C GLN A 827 8.46 -9.35 -18.39
N GLY A 828 8.02 -10.45 -19.00
CA GLY A 828 8.90 -11.29 -19.82
C GLY A 828 10.02 -11.97 -19.01
N ASN A 829 11.21 -12.09 -19.60
CA ASN A 829 12.33 -12.84 -19.02
C ASN A 829 13.49 -11.98 -18.48
N ALA A 830 13.46 -10.66 -18.70
CA ALA A 830 14.59 -9.77 -18.41
C ALA A 830 14.18 -8.40 -17.84
N SER A 831 12.99 -8.30 -17.21
CA SER A 831 12.63 -7.11 -16.42
C SER A 831 13.22 -7.18 -15.01
N ASP A 832 13.14 -6.06 -14.28
CA ASP A 832 13.23 -6.11 -12.82
C ASP A 832 12.12 -6.99 -12.21
N LEU A 833 12.27 -7.35 -10.94
CA LEU A 833 11.19 -7.95 -10.16
C LEU A 833 10.13 -6.90 -9.90
N MET A 834 8.95 -7.04 -10.50
CA MET A 834 7.93 -6.02 -10.40
C MET A 834 7.19 -6.12 -9.06
N TYR A 835 7.25 -5.04 -8.27
CA TYR A 835 6.76 -4.99 -6.88
C TYR A 835 5.60 -4.01 -6.68
N GLY A 836 5.18 -3.34 -7.76
CA GLY A 836 4.00 -2.50 -7.79
C GLY A 836 2.70 -3.25 -8.02
N LEU A 837 1.66 -2.48 -8.23
CA LEU A 837 0.36 -2.98 -8.66
C LEU A 837 0.29 -3.08 -10.19
N SER A 838 -0.55 -4.01 -10.66
CA SER A 838 -0.71 -4.23 -12.09
C SER A 838 -1.41 -3.05 -12.77
N TRP A 839 -1.19 -2.89 -14.06
CA TRP A 839 -1.90 -1.91 -14.89
C TRP A 839 -3.41 -2.01 -14.72
N GLN A 840 -3.93 -3.24 -14.64
CA GLN A 840 -5.34 -3.52 -14.44
C GLN A 840 -5.88 -3.10 -13.06
N SER A 841 -5.03 -2.88 -12.07
CA SER A 841 -5.43 -2.43 -10.73
C SER A 841 -5.60 -0.92 -10.65
N VAL A 842 -4.99 -0.15 -11.56
CA VAL A 842 -4.97 1.33 -11.50
C VAL A 842 -5.56 2.01 -12.73
N MET A 843 -5.60 1.32 -13.88
CA MET A 843 -6.10 1.84 -15.15
C MET A 843 -7.38 1.12 -15.60
N ALA A 844 -8.40 1.90 -15.99
CA ALA A 844 -9.62 1.41 -16.62
C ALA A 844 -9.38 0.93 -18.05
N ALA A 845 -8.56 1.66 -18.79
CA ALA A 845 -8.11 1.33 -20.14
C ALA A 845 -6.70 1.88 -20.38
N ASP A 846 -6.10 1.60 -21.53
CA ASP A 846 -4.71 1.97 -21.85
C ASP A 846 -4.39 3.47 -21.72
N ARG A 847 -5.40 4.35 -21.84
CA ARG A 847 -5.24 5.80 -21.67
C ARG A 847 -6.27 6.40 -20.71
N THR A 848 -6.91 5.56 -19.90
CA THR A 848 -7.96 6.00 -18.98
C THR A 848 -7.65 5.47 -17.60
N MET A 849 -7.25 6.38 -16.70
CA MET A 849 -6.99 6.02 -15.31
C MET A 849 -8.29 5.67 -14.58
N TYR A 850 -8.20 4.75 -13.62
CA TYR A 850 -9.26 4.50 -12.66
C TYR A 850 -8.91 5.09 -11.29
N HIS A 851 -7.70 4.78 -10.79
CA HIS A 851 -7.19 5.35 -9.54
C HIS A 851 -6.73 6.80 -9.78
N SER A 852 -7.13 7.70 -8.88
CA SER A 852 -6.70 9.10 -8.86
C SER A 852 -5.46 9.19 -7.96
N PRO A 853 -4.25 9.44 -8.51
CA PRO A 853 -3.01 9.50 -7.74
C PRO A 853 -2.92 10.81 -6.97
N ILE A 854 -3.60 10.86 -5.83
CA ILE A 854 -3.51 11.93 -4.83
C ILE A 854 -3.02 11.36 -3.51
N ARG A 855 -2.25 12.15 -2.75
CA ARG A 855 -1.74 11.73 -1.44
C ARG A 855 -2.88 11.68 -0.42
N LEU A 856 -2.76 10.77 0.55
CA LEU A 856 -3.81 10.49 1.53
C LEU A 856 -4.22 11.73 2.31
N LEU A 857 -5.52 12.04 2.33
CA LEU A 857 -6.11 13.03 3.23
C LEU A 857 -6.58 12.37 4.53
N VAL A 858 -5.89 12.64 5.63
CA VAL A 858 -6.30 12.23 6.98
C VAL A 858 -7.25 13.28 7.56
N VAL A 859 -8.45 12.85 7.97
CA VAL A 859 -9.48 13.71 8.58
C VAL A 859 -9.75 13.25 10.00
N ILE A 860 -9.49 14.11 10.98
CA ILE A 860 -9.67 13.79 12.40
C ILE A 860 -10.85 14.58 12.97
N GLN A 861 -11.86 13.88 13.48
CA GLN A 861 -12.94 14.50 14.25
C GLN A 861 -12.46 14.80 15.67
N ALA A 862 -11.90 15.98 15.88
CA ALA A 862 -11.48 16.44 17.19
C ALA A 862 -11.32 17.97 17.23
N PRO A 863 -11.36 18.60 18.41
CA PRO A 863 -10.95 19.98 18.60
C PRO A 863 -9.46 20.19 18.25
N ASP A 864 -9.11 21.41 17.89
CA ASP A 864 -7.74 21.78 17.47
C ASP A 864 -6.66 21.39 18.48
N TYR A 865 -6.91 21.54 19.78
CA TYR A 865 -5.91 21.23 20.81
C TYR A 865 -5.56 19.73 20.87
N VAL A 866 -6.45 18.84 20.42
CA VAL A 866 -6.20 17.40 20.36
C VAL A 866 -5.24 17.09 19.21
N VAL A 867 -5.47 17.69 18.04
CA VAL A 867 -4.63 17.50 16.86
C VAL A 867 -3.26 18.19 17.03
N ALA A 868 -3.23 19.38 17.63
CA ALA A 868 -1.98 20.05 17.97
C ALA A 868 -1.12 19.20 18.92
N ARG A 869 -1.74 18.55 19.91
CA ARG A 869 -1.05 17.63 20.82
C ARG A 869 -0.52 16.39 20.11
N LEU A 870 -1.30 15.80 19.19
CA LEU A 870 -0.84 14.68 18.35
C LEU A 870 0.42 15.07 17.58
N LEU A 871 0.42 16.21 16.90
CA LEU A 871 1.57 16.69 16.13
C LEU A 871 2.79 16.96 17.02
N ALA A 872 2.58 17.48 18.23
CA ALA A 872 3.67 17.70 19.19
C ALA A 872 4.27 16.39 19.73
N ASN A 873 3.45 15.34 19.91
CA ASN A 873 3.88 14.08 20.51
C ASN A 873 4.33 13.02 19.49
N ASN A 874 4.01 13.20 18.21
CA ASN A 874 4.36 12.26 17.14
C ASN A 874 5.15 12.99 16.04
N GLU A 875 6.46 13.14 16.28
CA GLU A 875 7.38 13.83 15.37
C GLU A 875 7.42 13.18 13.97
N HIS A 876 7.30 11.86 13.89
CA HIS A 876 7.28 11.15 12.60
C HIS A 876 6.05 11.52 11.77
N PHE A 877 4.87 11.55 12.38
CA PHE A 877 3.64 11.96 11.71
C PHE A 877 3.67 13.46 11.37
N ALA A 878 4.12 14.30 12.30
CA ALA A 878 4.25 15.75 12.06
C ALA A 878 5.18 16.04 10.88
N ARG A 879 6.32 15.32 10.79
CA ARG A 879 7.24 15.44 9.67
C ARG A 879 6.61 15.04 8.34
N LYS A 880 5.81 13.98 8.30
CA LYS A 880 5.09 13.59 7.07
C LYS A 880 4.09 14.64 6.60
N VAL A 881 3.44 15.34 7.53
CA VAL A 881 2.54 16.46 7.22
C VAL A 881 3.34 17.63 6.66
N SER A 882 4.40 18.06 7.37
CA SER A 882 5.22 19.21 6.96
C SER A 882 5.97 18.98 5.65
N ASN A 883 6.40 17.74 5.39
CA ASN A 883 7.10 17.33 4.17
C ASN A 883 6.13 16.94 3.03
N HIS A 884 4.82 17.12 3.24
CA HIS A 884 3.78 16.89 2.23
C HIS A 884 3.70 15.45 1.72
N TRP A 885 3.93 14.44 2.56
CA TRP A 885 3.70 13.02 2.22
C TRP A 885 2.25 12.59 2.38
N LEU A 886 1.45 13.40 3.07
CA LEU A 886 0.02 13.27 3.26
C LEU A 886 -0.56 14.65 3.61
N ARG A 887 -1.90 14.77 3.56
CA ARG A 887 -2.61 15.98 4.00
C ARG A 887 -3.38 15.71 5.28
N LEU A 888 -3.47 16.71 6.14
CA LEU A 888 -4.17 16.62 7.41
C LEU A 888 -5.27 17.68 7.53
N MET A 889 -6.44 17.24 7.95
CA MET A 889 -7.58 18.09 8.25
C MET A 889 -8.23 17.67 9.57
N SER A 890 -8.72 18.63 10.34
CA SER A 890 -9.60 18.36 11.47
C SER A 890 -11.01 18.90 11.23
N VAL A 891 -11.98 18.28 11.89
CA VAL A 891 -13.37 18.76 11.96
C VAL A 891 -13.84 18.76 13.41
N ASN A 892 -14.32 19.91 13.89
CA ASN A 892 -14.85 20.03 15.24
C ASN A 892 -16.36 19.69 15.28
N GLU A 893 -16.96 19.73 16.45
CA GLU A 893 -18.40 19.41 16.63
C GLU A 893 -19.35 20.43 16.01
N GLU A 894 -18.88 21.66 15.79
CA GLU A 894 -19.62 22.69 15.06
C GLU A 894 -19.57 22.50 13.53
N GLY A 895 -18.92 21.43 13.05
CA GLY A 895 -18.75 21.19 11.62
C GLY A 895 -17.76 22.15 10.95
N ARG A 896 -16.92 22.84 11.73
CA ARG A 896 -15.84 23.69 11.22
C ARG A 896 -14.63 22.83 10.91
N PHE A 897 -14.13 22.98 9.68
CA PHE A 897 -12.95 22.28 9.20
C PHE A 897 -11.72 23.18 9.30
N LYS A 898 -10.58 22.59 9.63
CA LYS A 898 -9.28 23.24 9.63
C LYS A 898 -8.27 22.35 8.92
N SER A 899 -7.63 22.88 7.89
CA SER A 899 -6.51 22.22 7.21
C SER A 899 -5.23 22.51 8.00
N TRP A 900 -4.39 21.50 8.18
CA TRP A 900 -3.11 21.58 8.87
C TRP A 900 -2.01 21.47 7.81
N ILE A 901 -1.04 22.37 7.90
CA ILE A 901 0.15 22.43 7.03
C ILE A 901 1.36 22.28 7.93
#